data_AF-A0A3S5EW55-F1
#
_entry.id   AF-A0A3S5EW55-F1
#
_cell.length_a   1.000
_cell.length_b   1.000
_cell.length_c   1.000
_cell.angle_alpha   90.00
_cell.angle_beta   90.00
_cell.angle_gamma   90.00
#
_symmetry.space_group_name_H-M   'P 1'
#
loop_
_entity.id
_entity.type
_entity.pdbx_description
1 polymer ?
#
loop_
_entity_poly.entity_id
_entity_poly.type
_entity_poly.pdbx_seq_one_letter_code
_entity_poly.pdbx_strand_id
1 'polypeptide(L)'
;MKTMTMFTANVTGQENNAYYPNKHAVTSAGELEKVARLDHVVAEYQGGRRSSTNFVASDCVVMDVDNSHTDHSDEWVTPDGLADRLPGVAFMTATSRNDMRPKGVLSARPRFHVYFPIAAVTDANQYAGLKRRLAARYSFFDTQALDAGRFIYGHLAPEVTAYEGEMLLDAWLDAADERDVFAAFDASTQAIGEGSRNATLSRFAGRVLIRYGQSAQARDLFDQKASLCEPPLSASELESIWSSACRFATKVAADPGYLSPEAYAELTSLRPDDFTDVGQATVLAGEYADRICYSPATAWMAYDGGVWEENEPKVQHVVQELTSRQLEQAHAELDHITARAGDLGVTAMLVAMSKAKALAAFNPDQKRVYDEMVAAQEWVKFIYKCRSDRAILAVMRQARPLALINPEVLDADPYLLNTPTATYDLRDGDKHDHDPGDRLTKQTAVDPSTTGMNMWLESLEVTFGGDKELIGYVQRVCGLAAIGKVLIEALIIAYGDGNNGKSTFWNTIARVLGSYSETISAEVLIAGKKNNAKHEMAETRARRLLIAGENDEGVRLSTSSTKQLASTDKIAAEKKYKDPFSFTPSHTLVLYTNHLPRVGAMDTGIWRRLIVIPFEQTIKPDKDIKNYADHLFEQAGGAVLAWIMEGAHLIHAEDYRLNPPPCVLEASEKYRAANDWFAHFLEECCQTGPGLSEKSGAVYEAYRGWALARGEYVRSAADFYAAIDKGGFSRRRTKNARMIDGLELISEFLV
;
A
#
# COMPACT_ATOMS: atom_id res chain seq x y z
N MET A 1 -24.84 2.48 -5.24
CA MET A 1 -25.08 1.78 -6.52
C MET A 1 -25.92 2.59 -7.55
N LYS A 2 -25.63 2.47 -8.86
CA LYS A 2 -26.45 3.03 -9.96
C LYS A 2 -27.76 2.24 -10.11
N THR A 3 -28.85 2.92 -10.47
CA THR A 3 -30.17 2.30 -10.64
C THR A 3 -30.18 1.26 -11.75
N MET A 4 -30.73 0.08 -11.47
CA MET A 4 -31.02 -0.99 -12.42
C MET A 4 -32.54 -1.16 -12.58
N THR A 5 -33.01 -1.28 -13.81
CA THR A 5 -34.42 -1.48 -14.12
C THR A 5 -34.73 -2.96 -14.30
N MET A 6 -35.69 -3.48 -13.53
CA MET A 6 -36.11 -4.89 -13.60
C MET A 6 -37.63 -5.01 -13.74
N PHE A 7 -38.09 -6.12 -14.31
CA PHE A 7 -39.51 -6.36 -14.55
C PHE A 7 -39.95 -7.71 -13.97
N THR A 8 -40.95 -7.70 -13.08
CA THR A 8 -41.47 -8.94 -12.47
C THR A 8 -42.77 -9.40 -13.13
N ALA A 9 -42.99 -10.71 -13.10
CA ALA A 9 -44.27 -11.33 -13.44
C ALA A 9 -45.28 -11.21 -12.29
N ASN A 10 -46.55 -11.48 -12.59
CA ASN A 10 -47.62 -11.62 -11.59
C ASN A 10 -47.74 -13.05 -11.03
N VAL A 11 -46.90 -13.98 -11.52
CA VAL A 11 -46.90 -15.40 -11.18
C VAL A 11 -45.45 -15.85 -10.91
N THR A 12 -45.27 -16.89 -10.10
CA THR A 12 -43.95 -17.48 -9.82
C THR A 12 -43.90 -18.95 -10.22
N GLY A 13 -42.74 -19.40 -10.71
CA GLY A 13 -42.49 -20.81 -11.07
C GLY A 13 -43.11 -21.27 -12.38
N GLN A 14 -43.53 -20.36 -13.27
CA GLN A 14 -44.12 -20.74 -14.57
C GLN A 14 -43.13 -20.50 -15.72
N GLU A 15 -42.49 -21.56 -16.19
CA GLU A 15 -41.46 -21.52 -17.25
C GLU A 15 -41.94 -20.88 -18.56
N ASN A 16 -43.20 -21.16 -18.94
CA ASN A 16 -43.80 -20.65 -20.18
C ASN A 16 -44.38 -19.23 -20.04
N ASN A 17 -44.23 -18.59 -18.87
CA ASN A 17 -44.61 -17.20 -18.73
C ASN A 17 -43.68 -16.32 -19.58
N ALA A 18 -44.30 -15.45 -20.38
CA ALA A 18 -43.60 -14.48 -21.21
C ALA A 18 -43.98 -13.04 -20.84
N TYR A 19 -44.85 -12.83 -19.84
CA TYR A 19 -45.38 -11.51 -19.51
C TYR A 19 -44.82 -10.98 -18.18
N TYR A 20 -44.15 -9.82 -18.23
CA TYR A 20 -43.45 -9.16 -17.13
C TYR A 20 -43.82 -7.67 -17.09
N PRO A 21 -45.02 -7.31 -16.60
CA PRO A 21 -45.54 -5.95 -16.69
C PRO A 21 -45.04 -4.99 -15.59
N ASN A 22 -44.50 -5.51 -14.48
CA ASN A 22 -44.28 -4.71 -13.29
C ASN A 22 -42.84 -4.18 -13.28
N LYS A 23 -42.65 -2.90 -13.55
CA LYS A 23 -41.35 -2.23 -13.52
C LYS A 23 -40.90 -1.91 -12.09
N HIS A 24 -39.64 -2.20 -11.78
CA HIS A 24 -38.96 -1.89 -10.52
C HIS A 24 -37.66 -1.15 -10.80
N ALA A 25 -37.39 -0.11 -10.03
CA ALA A 25 -36.08 0.53 -9.98
C ALA A 25 -35.33 -0.04 -8.77
N VAL A 26 -34.20 -0.70 -9.01
CA VAL A 26 -33.40 -1.38 -8.00
C VAL A 26 -32.12 -0.57 -7.77
N THR A 27 -31.97 -0.05 -6.56
CA THR A 27 -30.82 0.75 -6.11
C THR A 27 -30.15 0.20 -4.86
N SER A 28 -30.78 -0.78 -4.19
CA SER A 28 -30.31 -1.37 -2.94
C SER A 28 -30.59 -2.88 -2.87
N ALA A 29 -29.86 -3.59 -2.01
CA ALA A 29 -30.03 -5.03 -1.80
C ALA A 29 -31.48 -5.38 -1.40
N GLY A 30 -32.11 -4.58 -0.55
CA GLY A 30 -33.50 -4.80 -0.13
C GLY A 30 -34.54 -4.60 -1.25
N GLU A 31 -34.22 -3.82 -2.29
CA GLU A 31 -35.07 -3.73 -3.49
C GLU A 31 -34.87 -4.93 -4.40
N LEU A 32 -33.62 -5.37 -4.58
CA LEU A 32 -33.33 -6.59 -5.33
C LEU A 32 -33.97 -7.82 -4.67
N GLU A 33 -33.95 -7.91 -3.34
CA GLU A 33 -34.59 -9.00 -2.59
C GLU A 33 -36.10 -9.10 -2.91
N LYS A 34 -36.79 -7.97 -3.02
CA LYS A 34 -38.22 -7.93 -3.39
C LYS A 34 -38.44 -8.44 -4.82
N VAL A 35 -37.58 -8.07 -5.75
CA VAL A 35 -37.65 -8.50 -7.15
C VAL A 35 -37.29 -9.99 -7.28
N ALA A 36 -36.23 -10.44 -6.62
CA ALA A 36 -35.71 -11.81 -6.66
C ALA A 36 -36.68 -12.85 -6.05
N ARG A 37 -37.66 -12.41 -5.24
CA ARG A 37 -38.77 -13.25 -4.77
C ARG A 37 -39.76 -13.64 -5.86
N LEU A 38 -39.75 -12.95 -6.99
CA LEU A 38 -40.66 -13.15 -8.12
C LEU A 38 -39.88 -13.58 -9.38
N ASP A 39 -40.57 -14.24 -10.31
CA ASP A 39 -40.00 -14.49 -11.64
C ASP A 39 -39.79 -13.12 -12.33
N HIS A 40 -38.60 -12.88 -12.87
CA HIS A 40 -38.26 -11.56 -13.39
C HIS A 40 -37.29 -11.59 -14.58
N VAL A 41 -37.20 -10.44 -15.24
CA VAL A 41 -36.28 -10.13 -16.34
C VAL A 41 -35.64 -8.77 -16.08
N VAL A 42 -34.49 -8.52 -16.69
CA VAL A 42 -33.70 -7.27 -16.53
C VAL A 42 -33.74 -6.38 -17.77
N ALA A 43 -34.72 -6.62 -18.65
CA ALA A 43 -34.91 -5.86 -19.88
C ALA A 43 -36.38 -5.50 -20.06
N GLU A 44 -36.61 -4.34 -20.66
CA GLU A 44 -37.91 -3.89 -21.10
C GLU A 44 -38.25 -4.56 -22.43
N TYR A 45 -39.49 -5.04 -22.55
CA TYR A 45 -40.00 -5.62 -23.79
C TYR A 45 -41.29 -4.95 -24.23
N GLN A 46 -41.51 -4.88 -25.54
CA GLN A 46 -42.71 -4.33 -26.14
C GLN A 46 -43.96 -5.05 -25.60
N GLY A 47 -44.87 -4.28 -25.00
CA GLY A 47 -46.08 -4.82 -24.38
C GLY A 47 -45.81 -5.76 -23.21
N GLY A 48 -44.64 -5.67 -22.55
CA GLY A 48 -44.24 -6.52 -21.43
C GLY A 48 -44.00 -7.98 -21.81
N ARG A 49 -43.93 -8.31 -23.11
CA ARG A 49 -43.78 -9.69 -23.60
C ARG A 49 -42.33 -10.01 -23.97
N ARG A 50 -41.67 -10.80 -23.12
CA ARG A 50 -40.29 -11.28 -23.26
C ARG A 50 -40.07 -12.03 -24.57
N SER A 51 -39.28 -11.44 -25.45
CA SER A 51 -38.62 -12.10 -26.58
C SER A 51 -37.50 -11.20 -27.09
N SER A 52 -36.46 -11.76 -27.69
CA SER A 52 -35.38 -10.95 -28.28
C SER A 52 -35.88 -9.98 -29.35
N THR A 53 -36.97 -10.33 -30.07
CA THR A 53 -37.59 -9.46 -31.08
C THR A 53 -38.36 -8.29 -30.48
N ASN A 54 -38.82 -8.42 -29.24
CA ASN A 54 -39.57 -7.39 -28.53
C ASN A 54 -38.68 -6.57 -27.60
N PHE A 55 -37.36 -6.79 -27.58
CA PHE A 55 -36.44 -6.06 -26.71
C PHE A 55 -36.51 -4.56 -26.99
N VAL A 56 -36.69 -3.76 -25.94
CA VAL A 56 -36.77 -2.29 -26.02
C VAL A 56 -35.51 -1.66 -25.46
N ALA A 57 -35.16 -1.98 -24.21
CA ALA A 57 -33.98 -1.46 -23.55
C ALA A 57 -33.58 -2.28 -22.32
N SER A 58 -32.33 -2.17 -21.90
CA SER A 58 -31.86 -2.65 -20.60
C SER A 58 -30.70 -1.79 -20.10
N ASP A 59 -30.69 -1.51 -18.80
CA ASP A 59 -29.61 -0.86 -18.06
C ASP A 59 -28.93 -1.84 -17.07
N CYS A 60 -29.22 -3.14 -17.19
CA CYS A 60 -28.75 -4.18 -16.29
C CYS A 60 -28.48 -5.50 -17.02
N VAL A 61 -27.27 -6.06 -16.88
CA VAL A 61 -26.93 -7.40 -17.36
C VAL A 61 -27.07 -8.40 -16.23
N VAL A 62 -27.78 -9.51 -16.48
CA VAL A 62 -27.85 -10.65 -15.55
C VAL A 62 -27.07 -11.86 -16.05
N MET A 63 -26.22 -12.43 -15.20
CA MET A 63 -25.45 -13.66 -15.45
C MET A 63 -25.72 -14.72 -14.38
N ASP A 64 -25.60 -16.00 -14.75
CA ASP A 64 -25.82 -17.11 -13.83
C ASP A 64 -24.47 -17.76 -13.47
N VAL A 65 -24.25 -17.98 -12.17
CA VAL A 65 -23.10 -18.74 -11.65
C VAL A 65 -23.65 -20.01 -11.01
N ASP A 66 -23.37 -21.16 -11.61
CA ASP A 66 -23.91 -22.45 -11.17
C ASP A 66 -22.85 -23.42 -10.61
N ASN A 67 -21.58 -22.97 -10.61
CA ASN A 67 -20.40 -23.72 -10.21
C ASN A 67 -20.32 -25.12 -10.83
N SER A 68 -20.79 -25.31 -12.07
CA SER A 68 -20.77 -26.62 -12.73
C SER A 68 -19.41 -27.01 -13.34
N HIS A 69 -18.42 -26.12 -13.30
CA HIS A 69 -17.10 -26.35 -13.88
C HIS A 69 -16.20 -27.22 -12.99
N THR A 70 -16.52 -27.38 -11.70
CA THR A 70 -15.75 -28.15 -10.72
C THR A 70 -16.64 -28.69 -9.60
N ASP A 71 -16.25 -29.81 -8.99
CA ASP A 71 -16.89 -30.36 -7.78
C ASP A 71 -16.02 -30.14 -6.52
N HIS A 72 -14.89 -29.44 -6.67
CA HIS A 72 -13.99 -29.07 -5.59
C HIS A 72 -14.46 -27.77 -4.94
N SER A 73 -14.76 -27.80 -3.64
CA SER A 73 -15.42 -26.69 -2.94
C SER A 73 -14.55 -25.43 -2.81
N ASP A 74 -13.23 -25.59 -2.83
CA ASP A 74 -12.23 -24.53 -2.82
C ASP A 74 -12.11 -23.78 -4.16
N GLU A 75 -12.60 -24.38 -5.25
CA GLU A 75 -12.62 -23.77 -6.58
C GLU A 75 -13.97 -23.10 -6.90
N TRP A 76 -14.97 -23.23 -6.03
CA TRP A 76 -16.28 -22.62 -6.24
C TRP A 76 -16.21 -21.09 -6.20
N VAL A 77 -16.87 -20.47 -7.16
CA VAL A 77 -17.05 -19.02 -7.19
C VAL A 77 -18.12 -18.64 -6.18
N THR A 78 -17.76 -17.75 -5.25
CA THR A 78 -18.65 -17.09 -4.30
C THR A 78 -18.91 -15.65 -4.74
N PRO A 79 -19.95 -14.98 -4.21
CA PRO A 79 -20.15 -13.55 -4.43
C PRO A 79 -18.89 -12.70 -4.12
N ASP A 80 -18.20 -12.97 -3.01
CA ASP A 80 -16.97 -12.25 -2.64
C ASP A 80 -15.83 -12.55 -3.61
N GLY A 81 -15.62 -13.82 -3.96
CA GLY A 81 -14.61 -14.19 -4.95
C GLY A 81 -14.91 -13.63 -6.35
N LEU A 82 -16.18 -13.32 -6.67
CA LEU A 82 -16.52 -12.63 -7.90
C LEU A 82 -16.15 -11.14 -7.84
N ALA A 83 -16.26 -10.50 -6.67
CA ALA A 83 -15.84 -9.12 -6.46
C ALA A 83 -14.33 -8.97 -6.65
N ASP A 84 -13.54 -9.90 -6.11
CA ASP A 84 -12.09 -9.94 -6.30
C ASP A 84 -11.68 -10.03 -7.78
N ARG A 85 -12.49 -10.74 -8.59
CA ARG A 85 -12.23 -10.95 -10.03
C ARG A 85 -12.67 -9.77 -10.90
N LEU A 86 -13.51 -8.87 -10.39
CA LEU A 86 -14.08 -7.72 -11.10
C LEU A 86 -13.85 -6.42 -10.31
N PRO A 87 -12.58 -6.02 -10.09
CA PRO A 87 -12.26 -4.88 -9.22
C PRO A 87 -12.88 -3.59 -9.77
N GLY A 88 -13.53 -2.83 -8.87
CA GLY A 88 -14.18 -1.55 -9.17
C GLY A 88 -15.54 -1.63 -9.87
N VAL A 89 -16.02 -2.83 -10.24
CA VAL A 89 -17.34 -3.01 -10.87
C VAL A 89 -18.43 -3.12 -9.78
N ALA A 90 -19.43 -2.23 -9.84
CA ALA A 90 -20.60 -2.38 -8.98
C ALA A 90 -21.46 -3.56 -9.46
N PHE A 91 -21.91 -4.44 -8.56
CA PHE A 91 -22.91 -5.47 -8.88
C PHE A 91 -23.65 -5.96 -7.64
N MET A 92 -24.79 -6.62 -7.85
CA MET A 92 -25.52 -7.31 -6.80
C MET A 92 -25.65 -8.79 -7.14
N THR A 93 -25.72 -9.65 -6.12
CA THR A 93 -26.01 -11.08 -6.32
C THR A 93 -27.29 -11.46 -5.59
N ALA A 94 -27.99 -12.49 -6.09
CA ALA A 94 -29.10 -13.11 -5.39
C ALA A 94 -29.02 -14.63 -5.53
N THR A 95 -29.18 -15.37 -4.43
CA THR A 95 -29.16 -16.84 -4.48
C THR A 95 -30.28 -17.38 -5.37
N SER A 96 -29.97 -18.43 -6.13
CA SER A 96 -30.91 -19.10 -7.00
C SER A 96 -31.85 -20.00 -6.19
N ARG A 97 -33.05 -20.29 -6.71
CA ARG A 97 -33.94 -21.31 -6.11
C ARG A 97 -33.31 -22.72 -5.99
N ASN A 98 -32.20 -22.93 -6.70
CA ASN A 98 -31.43 -24.17 -6.72
C ASN A 98 -30.10 -24.07 -5.94
N ASP A 99 -29.92 -23.02 -5.16
CA ASP A 99 -28.76 -22.86 -4.29
C ASP A 99 -28.63 -24.04 -3.31
N MET A 100 -27.40 -24.50 -3.11
CA MET A 100 -27.05 -25.67 -2.27
C MET A 100 -27.84 -26.95 -2.60
N ARG A 101 -28.29 -27.12 -3.85
CA ARG A 101 -28.92 -28.37 -4.34
C ARG A 101 -28.02 -29.15 -5.29
N PRO A 102 -27.95 -30.49 -5.20
CA PRO A 102 -27.27 -31.32 -6.19
C PRO A 102 -27.83 -31.13 -7.62
N LYS A 103 -27.00 -31.33 -8.65
CA LYS A 103 -27.41 -31.29 -10.07
C LYS A 103 -26.70 -32.39 -10.84
N GLY A 104 -27.44 -33.43 -11.23
CA GLY A 104 -26.88 -34.61 -11.87
C GLY A 104 -25.92 -35.35 -10.93
N VAL A 105 -24.68 -35.54 -11.36
CA VAL A 105 -23.60 -36.20 -10.59
C VAL A 105 -22.84 -35.24 -9.66
N LEU A 106 -23.09 -33.93 -9.77
CA LEU A 106 -22.35 -32.90 -9.05
C LEU A 106 -23.00 -32.58 -7.69
N SER A 107 -22.18 -32.38 -6.66
CA SER A 107 -22.58 -32.17 -5.27
C SER A 107 -23.36 -30.86 -5.03
N ALA A 108 -23.94 -30.72 -3.83
CA ALA A 108 -24.63 -29.50 -3.41
C ALA A 108 -23.63 -28.33 -3.32
N ARG A 109 -23.89 -27.24 -4.05
CA ARG A 109 -22.95 -26.13 -4.23
C ARG A 109 -23.66 -24.78 -4.37
N PRO A 110 -22.97 -23.66 -4.12
CA PRO A 110 -23.52 -22.33 -4.27
C PRO A 110 -23.97 -22.05 -5.71
N ARG A 111 -25.19 -21.52 -5.87
CA ARG A 111 -25.71 -21.05 -7.16
C ARG A 111 -26.45 -19.74 -7.00
N PHE A 112 -26.07 -18.75 -7.79
CA PHE A 112 -26.61 -17.41 -7.69
C PHE A 112 -26.66 -16.70 -9.04
N HIS A 113 -27.44 -15.65 -9.07
CA HIS A 113 -27.60 -14.73 -10.19
C HIS A 113 -26.86 -13.43 -9.86
N VAL A 114 -26.17 -12.86 -10.85
CA VAL A 114 -25.39 -11.63 -10.69
C VAL A 114 -25.96 -10.56 -11.60
N TYR A 115 -26.20 -9.37 -11.05
CA TYR A 115 -26.84 -8.23 -11.69
C TYR A 115 -25.86 -7.07 -11.77
N PHE A 116 -25.46 -6.74 -12.99
CA PHE A 116 -24.50 -5.69 -13.29
C PHE A 116 -25.19 -4.47 -13.89
N PRO A 117 -25.00 -3.25 -13.34
CA PRO A 117 -25.42 -2.04 -14.00
C PRO A 117 -24.55 -1.78 -15.25
N ILE A 118 -25.19 -1.35 -16.33
CA ILE A 118 -24.56 -0.97 -17.61
C ILE A 118 -25.06 0.40 -18.09
N ALA A 119 -24.45 0.97 -19.12
CA ALA A 119 -25.13 2.02 -19.88
C ALA A 119 -26.40 1.44 -20.53
N ALA A 120 -27.44 2.26 -20.69
CA ALA A 120 -28.69 1.82 -21.27
C ALA A 120 -28.48 1.36 -22.73
N VAL A 121 -28.76 0.09 -23.01
CA VAL A 121 -28.66 -0.52 -24.33
C VAL A 121 -30.06 -0.73 -24.90
N THR A 122 -30.29 -0.30 -26.14
CA THR A 122 -31.57 -0.45 -26.86
C THR A 122 -31.54 -1.53 -27.94
N ASP A 123 -30.37 -2.12 -28.21
CA ASP A 123 -30.19 -3.17 -29.21
C ASP A 123 -29.94 -4.54 -28.55
N ALA A 124 -30.78 -5.53 -28.91
CA ALA A 124 -30.72 -6.88 -28.34
C ALA A 124 -29.39 -7.60 -28.65
N ASN A 125 -28.76 -7.33 -29.80
CA ASN A 125 -27.50 -7.97 -30.17
C ASN A 125 -26.32 -7.36 -29.41
N GLN A 126 -26.35 -6.04 -29.16
CA GLN A 126 -25.39 -5.34 -28.31
C GLN A 126 -25.48 -5.88 -26.86
N TYR A 127 -26.70 -6.00 -26.33
CA TYR A 127 -26.93 -6.57 -24.99
C TYR A 127 -26.43 -8.02 -24.88
N ALA A 128 -26.79 -8.89 -25.83
CA ALA A 128 -26.27 -10.25 -25.90
C ALA A 128 -24.75 -10.31 -26.15
N GLY A 129 -24.18 -9.27 -26.75
CA GLY A 129 -22.74 -9.11 -26.96
C GLY A 129 -21.98 -8.92 -25.66
N LEU A 130 -22.48 -8.08 -24.74
CA LEU A 130 -21.91 -7.88 -23.40
C LEU A 130 -21.86 -9.19 -22.61
N LYS A 131 -22.97 -9.94 -22.61
CA LYS A 131 -23.04 -11.27 -22.00
C LYS A 131 -22.00 -12.24 -22.55
N ARG A 132 -21.84 -12.28 -23.88
CA ARG A 132 -20.85 -13.13 -24.55
C ARG A 132 -19.41 -12.73 -24.22
N ARG A 133 -19.10 -11.42 -24.15
CA ARG A 133 -17.78 -10.92 -23.75
C ARG A 133 -17.44 -11.35 -22.33
N LEU A 134 -18.37 -11.16 -21.40
CA LEU A 134 -18.17 -11.53 -19.99
C LEU A 134 -18.01 -13.06 -19.81
N ALA A 135 -18.85 -13.87 -20.47
CA ALA A 135 -18.74 -15.33 -20.42
C ALA A 135 -17.50 -15.88 -21.15
N ALA A 136 -16.98 -15.18 -22.15
CA ALA A 136 -15.72 -15.54 -22.79
C ALA A 136 -14.51 -15.27 -21.89
N ARG A 137 -14.59 -14.25 -21.02
CA ARG A 137 -13.53 -13.90 -20.07
C ARG A 137 -13.47 -14.85 -18.88
N TYR A 138 -14.63 -15.33 -18.42
CA TYR A 138 -14.72 -16.21 -17.26
C TYR A 138 -15.58 -17.45 -17.57
N SER A 139 -14.95 -18.61 -17.58
CA SER A 139 -15.56 -19.90 -17.94
C SER A 139 -16.62 -20.40 -16.94
N PHE A 140 -16.71 -19.80 -15.75
CA PHE A 140 -17.67 -20.18 -14.71
C PHE A 140 -19.08 -19.60 -14.92
N PHE A 141 -19.28 -18.66 -15.85
CA PHE A 141 -20.60 -18.17 -16.20
C PHE A 141 -21.36 -19.15 -17.09
N ASP A 142 -22.65 -19.37 -16.81
CA ASP A 142 -23.49 -20.26 -17.63
C ASP A 142 -23.70 -19.68 -19.04
N THR A 143 -23.24 -20.43 -20.05
CA THR A 143 -23.31 -20.06 -21.46
C THR A 143 -24.66 -20.39 -22.11
N GLN A 144 -25.56 -21.11 -21.42
CA GLN A 144 -26.88 -21.45 -21.95
C GLN A 144 -27.88 -20.28 -21.96
N ALA A 145 -27.44 -19.09 -21.54
CA ALA A 145 -28.30 -17.96 -21.15
C ALA A 145 -27.82 -16.59 -21.65
N LEU A 146 -27.10 -16.57 -22.78
CA LEU A 146 -26.40 -15.37 -23.28
C LEU A 146 -27.25 -14.48 -24.19
N ASP A 147 -28.51 -14.85 -24.44
CA ASP A 147 -29.44 -14.04 -25.23
C ASP A 147 -30.09 -12.89 -24.42
N ALA A 148 -30.79 -12.01 -25.15
CA ALA A 148 -31.50 -10.86 -24.59
C ALA A 148 -32.88 -11.20 -23.97
N GLY A 149 -33.24 -12.48 -23.90
CA GLY A 149 -34.50 -13.01 -23.39
C GLY A 149 -34.37 -13.85 -22.12
N ARG A 150 -33.21 -13.83 -21.44
CA ARG A 150 -33.01 -14.58 -20.20
C ARG A 150 -33.97 -14.09 -19.10
N PHE A 151 -34.70 -15.03 -18.51
CA PHE A 151 -35.52 -14.81 -17.32
C PHE A 151 -34.94 -15.58 -16.14
N ILE A 152 -35.26 -15.11 -14.95
CA ILE A 152 -34.84 -15.67 -13.67
C ILE A 152 -36.07 -16.15 -12.92
N TYR A 153 -35.99 -17.33 -12.32
CA TYR A 153 -37.04 -17.85 -11.44
C TYR A 153 -36.96 -17.19 -10.06
N GLY A 154 -38.10 -16.82 -9.51
CA GLY A 154 -38.18 -16.29 -8.16
C GLY A 154 -37.74 -17.31 -7.11
N HIS A 155 -37.05 -16.83 -6.07
CA HIS A 155 -36.67 -17.60 -4.89
C HIS A 155 -37.36 -17.03 -3.65
N LEU A 156 -38.11 -17.85 -2.91
CA LEU A 156 -38.90 -17.38 -1.75
C LEU A 156 -38.09 -16.70 -0.64
N ALA A 157 -36.79 -17.00 -0.51
CA ALA A 157 -35.91 -16.44 0.50
C ALA A 157 -34.51 -16.20 -0.10
N PRO A 158 -34.37 -15.25 -1.04
CA PRO A 158 -33.09 -15.01 -1.68
C PRO A 158 -32.15 -14.29 -0.71
N GLU A 159 -30.93 -14.79 -0.58
CA GLU A 159 -29.85 -14.05 0.05
C GLU A 159 -29.25 -13.12 -1.00
N VAL A 160 -29.19 -11.84 -0.68
CA VAL A 160 -28.73 -10.79 -1.59
C VAL A 160 -27.51 -10.11 -1.01
N THR A 161 -26.46 -9.99 -1.82
CA THR A 161 -25.29 -9.18 -1.50
C THR A 161 -25.14 -8.05 -2.52
N ALA A 162 -24.64 -6.91 -2.07
CA ALA A 162 -24.36 -5.76 -2.92
C ALA A 162 -22.89 -5.37 -2.78
N TYR A 163 -22.23 -5.21 -3.91
CA TYR A 163 -20.84 -4.77 -4.01
C TYR A 163 -20.84 -3.39 -4.65
N GLU A 164 -20.30 -2.41 -3.93
CA GLU A 164 -20.16 -1.05 -4.42
C GLU A 164 -18.93 -0.94 -5.32
N GLY A 165 -19.04 -0.05 -6.32
CA GLY A 165 -18.00 0.20 -7.30
C GLY A 165 -18.34 1.43 -8.13
N GLU A 166 -17.32 2.06 -8.71
CA GLU A 166 -17.49 3.27 -9.53
C GLU A 166 -17.68 2.95 -11.01
N MET A 167 -17.35 1.73 -11.45
CA MET A 167 -17.41 1.31 -12.85
C MET A 167 -18.69 0.54 -13.17
N LEU A 168 -19.23 0.79 -14.36
CA LEU A 168 -20.23 -0.05 -15.01
C LEU A 168 -19.56 -1.23 -15.69
N LEU A 169 -20.29 -2.34 -15.86
CA LEU A 169 -19.73 -3.55 -16.45
C LEU A 169 -19.26 -3.34 -17.89
N ASP A 170 -19.99 -2.57 -18.70
CA ASP A 170 -19.63 -2.25 -20.08
C ASP A 170 -18.35 -1.42 -20.16
N ALA A 171 -18.21 -0.39 -19.33
CA ALA A 171 -16.97 0.39 -19.24
C ALA A 171 -15.78 -0.45 -18.77
N TRP A 172 -16.00 -1.35 -17.81
CA TRP A 172 -14.97 -2.27 -17.34
C TRP A 172 -14.56 -3.28 -18.42
N LEU A 173 -15.53 -3.86 -19.15
CA LEU A 173 -15.26 -4.78 -20.25
C LEU A 173 -14.48 -4.09 -21.37
N ASP A 174 -14.75 -2.82 -21.65
CA ASP A 174 -14.01 -2.05 -22.64
C ASP A 174 -12.54 -1.85 -22.20
N ALA A 175 -12.30 -1.44 -20.95
CA ALA A 175 -10.96 -1.30 -20.38
C ALA A 175 -10.21 -2.64 -20.23
N ALA A 176 -10.93 -3.74 -20.02
CA ALA A 176 -10.36 -5.08 -19.89
C ALA A 176 -10.03 -5.68 -21.27
N ASP A 177 -10.89 -5.47 -22.28
CA ASP A 177 -10.61 -5.85 -23.65
C ASP A 177 -9.43 -5.06 -24.23
N GLU A 178 -9.27 -3.78 -23.86
CA GLU A 178 -8.08 -3.00 -24.23
C GLU A 178 -6.78 -3.61 -23.66
N ARG A 179 -6.79 -4.07 -22.41
CA ARG A 179 -5.66 -4.77 -21.78
C ARG A 179 -5.35 -6.13 -22.44
N ASP A 180 -6.38 -6.93 -22.72
CA ASP A 180 -6.21 -8.25 -23.36
C ASP A 180 -5.70 -8.14 -24.80
N VAL A 181 -6.03 -7.05 -25.51
CA VAL A 181 -5.59 -6.81 -26.89
C VAL A 181 -4.07 -6.60 -26.97
N PHE A 182 -3.44 -5.98 -25.97
CA PHE A 182 -1.98 -5.85 -25.92
C PHE A 182 -1.30 -7.17 -25.53
N ALA A 183 -1.89 -7.94 -24.61
CA ALA A 183 -1.36 -9.27 -24.24
C ALA A 183 -1.46 -10.30 -25.39
N ALA A 184 -2.49 -10.23 -26.22
CA ALA A 184 -2.70 -11.13 -27.35
C ALA A 184 -1.89 -10.74 -28.61
N PHE A 185 -1.44 -9.49 -28.71
CA PHE A 185 -0.62 -9.00 -29.82
C PHE A 185 0.81 -9.55 -29.77
N ASP A 186 1.39 -9.68 -28.57
CA ASP A 186 2.72 -10.27 -28.38
C ASP A 186 2.76 -11.80 -28.57
N ALA A 187 1.60 -12.47 -28.61
CA ALA A 187 1.53 -13.93 -28.42
C ALA A 187 0.99 -14.80 -29.58
N SER A 188 0.56 -14.28 -30.75
CA SER A 188 -0.01 -15.18 -31.79
C SER A 188 0.25 -14.86 -33.26
N THR A 189 1.28 -15.50 -33.82
CA THR A 189 1.37 -15.93 -35.22
C THR A 189 0.76 -17.34 -35.36
N GLN A 190 -0.54 -17.43 -35.62
CA GLN A 190 -1.21 -18.68 -36.05
C GLN A 190 -2.02 -18.46 -37.34
N ALA A 191 -2.02 -19.46 -38.23
CA ALA A 191 -2.73 -19.43 -39.51
C ALA A 191 -4.27 -19.42 -39.34
N ILE A 192 -4.97 -18.68 -40.21
CA ILE A 192 -6.42 -18.50 -40.20
C ILE A 192 -7.06 -19.50 -41.17
N GLY A 193 -7.65 -20.58 -40.62
CA GLY A 193 -8.18 -21.70 -41.40
C GLY A 193 -9.52 -21.43 -42.12
N GLU A 194 -9.82 -22.30 -43.09
CA GLU A 194 -10.82 -22.13 -44.16
C GLU A 194 -12.20 -21.58 -43.71
N GLY A 195 -12.68 -21.98 -42.52
CA GLY A 195 -14.03 -21.67 -42.00
C GLY A 195 -14.19 -20.36 -41.21
N SER A 196 -13.12 -19.66 -40.84
CA SER A 196 -13.21 -18.44 -39.99
C SER A 196 -12.62 -17.18 -40.62
N ARG A 197 -12.01 -17.27 -41.81
CA ARG A 197 -11.26 -16.18 -42.48
C ARG A 197 -12.07 -14.90 -42.68
N ASN A 198 -13.22 -14.97 -43.36
CA ASN A 198 -14.01 -13.77 -43.70
C ASN A 198 -14.54 -13.06 -42.45
N ALA A 199 -14.99 -13.81 -41.45
CA ALA A 199 -15.47 -13.25 -40.19
C ALA A 199 -14.32 -12.61 -39.36
N THR A 200 -13.16 -13.26 -39.36
CA THR A 200 -11.96 -12.79 -38.65
C THR A 200 -11.42 -11.52 -39.31
N LEU A 201 -11.28 -11.50 -40.63
CA LEU A 201 -10.80 -10.35 -41.40
C LEU A 201 -11.79 -9.19 -41.39
N SER A 202 -13.10 -9.44 -41.48
CA SER A 202 -14.10 -8.36 -41.39
C SER A 202 -14.10 -7.70 -40.01
N ARG A 203 -13.96 -8.50 -38.93
CA ARG A 203 -13.86 -7.98 -37.56
C ARG A 203 -12.55 -7.22 -37.34
N PHE A 204 -11.45 -7.74 -37.88
CA PHE A 204 -10.16 -7.08 -37.81
C PHE A 204 -10.16 -5.76 -38.58
N ALA A 205 -10.63 -5.75 -39.84
CA ALA A 205 -10.78 -4.56 -40.68
C ALA A 205 -11.63 -3.48 -40.00
N GLY A 206 -12.78 -3.84 -39.43
CA GLY A 206 -13.63 -2.90 -38.70
C GLY A 206 -12.91 -2.27 -37.51
N ARG A 207 -12.14 -3.05 -36.73
CA ARG A 207 -11.39 -2.55 -35.56
C ARG A 207 -10.24 -1.63 -35.94
N VAL A 208 -9.44 -2.00 -36.95
CA VAL A 208 -8.34 -1.14 -37.40
C VAL A 208 -8.87 0.16 -38.02
N LEU A 209 -10.01 0.14 -38.70
CA LEU A 209 -10.64 1.33 -39.26
C LEU A 209 -11.30 2.23 -38.20
N ILE A 210 -11.86 1.65 -37.13
CA ILE A 210 -12.36 2.41 -35.97
C ILE A 210 -11.21 3.11 -35.25
N ARG A 211 -10.03 2.49 -35.18
CA ARG A 211 -8.87 3.01 -34.42
C ARG A 211 -7.96 3.94 -35.22
N TYR A 212 -7.73 3.66 -36.50
CA TYR A 212 -6.76 4.37 -37.34
C TYR A 212 -7.41 5.13 -38.50
N GLY A 213 -8.75 5.15 -38.56
CA GLY A 213 -9.50 5.71 -39.68
C GLY A 213 -9.26 4.94 -40.99
N GLN A 214 -9.79 5.46 -42.10
CA GLN A 214 -9.50 4.94 -43.45
C GLN A 214 -8.10 5.41 -43.91
N SER A 215 -7.05 4.89 -43.26
CA SER A 215 -5.65 5.23 -43.51
C SER A 215 -4.88 4.10 -44.20
N ALA A 216 -3.73 4.42 -44.79
CA ALA A 216 -2.81 3.44 -45.36
C ALA A 216 -2.33 2.42 -44.31
N GLN A 217 -2.11 2.87 -43.07
CA GLN A 217 -1.73 2.01 -41.94
C GLN A 217 -2.81 0.96 -41.62
N ALA A 218 -4.09 1.38 -41.59
CA ALA A 218 -5.19 0.45 -41.36
C ALA A 218 -5.26 -0.62 -42.48
N ARG A 219 -4.95 -0.22 -43.72
CA ARG A 219 -4.93 -1.12 -44.86
C ARG A 219 -3.77 -2.12 -44.81
N ASP A 220 -2.57 -1.65 -44.51
CA ASP A 220 -1.38 -2.50 -44.38
C ASP A 220 -1.56 -3.56 -43.28
N LEU A 221 -2.10 -3.17 -42.12
CA LEU A 221 -2.38 -4.11 -41.03
C LEU A 221 -3.41 -5.17 -41.46
N PHE A 222 -4.43 -4.76 -42.22
CA PHE A 222 -5.43 -5.67 -42.76
C PHE A 222 -4.82 -6.66 -43.75
N ASP A 223 -3.99 -6.20 -44.66
CA ASP A 223 -3.34 -7.04 -45.68
C ASP A 223 -2.31 -8.01 -45.02
N GLN A 224 -1.57 -7.55 -44.01
CA GLN A 224 -0.72 -8.42 -43.19
C GLN A 224 -1.54 -9.51 -42.47
N LYS A 225 -2.69 -9.16 -41.89
CA LYS A 225 -3.56 -10.16 -41.25
C LYS A 225 -4.18 -11.12 -42.27
N ALA A 226 -4.53 -10.63 -43.47
CA ALA A 226 -5.04 -11.43 -44.57
C ALA A 226 -4.02 -12.45 -45.07
N SER A 227 -2.72 -12.13 -45.04
CA SER A 227 -1.64 -13.03 -45.46
C SER A 227 -1.55 -14.31 -44.61
N LEU A 228 -2.16 -14.34 -43.43
CA LEU A 228 -2.21 -15.51 -42.55
C LEU A 228 -3.33 -16.50 -42.91
N CYS A 229 -4.14 -16.22 -43.95
CA CYS A 229 -5.26 -17.08 -44.35
C CYS A 229 -4.79 -18.33 -45.11
N GLU A 230 -5.25 -19.50 -44.66
CA GLU A 230 -5.00 -20.79 -45.33
C GLU A 230 -6.32 -21.52 -45.66
N PRO A 231 -6.61 -21.82 -46.95
CA PRO A 231 -5.93 -21.28 -48.14
C PRO A 231 -6.12 -19.74 -48.28
N PRO A 232 -5.30 -19.05 -49.08
CA PRO A 232 -5.41 -17.61 -49.27
C PRO A 232 -6.74 -17.21 -49.93
N LEU A 233 -7.27 -16.03 -49.56
CA LEU A 233 -8.47 -15.46 -50.18
C LEU A 233 -8.15 -14.77 -51.50
N SER A 234 -9.14 -14.69 -52.39
CA SER A 234 -8.99 -13.94 -53.64
C SER A 234 -8.95 -12.43 -53.40
N ALA A 235 -8.26 -11.68 -54.27
CA ALA A 235 -8.19 -10.22 -54.17
C ALA A 235 -9.58 -9.56 -54.17
N SER A 236 -10.54 -10.09 -54.93
CA SER A 236 -11.92 -9.60 -54.96
C SER A 236 -12.66 -9.79 -53.63
N GLU A 237 -12.38 -10.87 -52.91
CA GLU A 237 -12.98 -11.12 -51.58
C GLU A 237 -12.39 -10.20 -50.52
N LEU A 238 -11.07 -9.99 -50.55
CA LEU A 238 -10.39 -9.06 -49.66
C LEU A 238 -10.88 -7.62 -49.83
N GLU A 239 -11.05 -7.15 -51.08
CA GLU A 239 -11.61 -5.83 -51.35
C GLU A 239 -13.09 -5.69 -50.95
N SER A 240 -13.87 -6.78 -51.09
CA SER A 240 -15.25 -6.80 -50.62
C SER A 240 -15.33 -6.67 -49.09
N ILE A 241 -14.47 -7.38 -48.37
CA ILE A 241 -14.35 -7.29 -46.90
C ILE A 241 -13.92 -5.89 -46.47
N TRP A 242 -12.88 -5.34 -47.10
CA TRP A 242 -12.36 -4.01 -46.79
C TRP A 242 -13.39 -2.90 -47.05
N SER A 243 -14.02 -2.91 -48.23
CA SER A 243 -15.06 -1.92 -48.59
C SER A 243 -16.29 -2.00 -47.68
N SER A 244 -16.65 -3.19 -47.21
CA SER A 244 -17.71 -3.38 -46.22
C SER A 244 -17.32 -2.80 -44.86
N ALA A 245 -16.09 -3.02 -44.42
CA ALA A 245 -15.55 -2.48 -43.18
C ALA A 245 -15.41 -0.95 -43.21
N CYS A 246 -15.02 -0.36 -44.35
CA CYS A 246 -14.99 1.10 -44.53
C CYS A 246 -16.37 1.73 -44.37
N ARG A 247 -17.42 1.14 -44.97
CA ARG A 247 -18.82 1.60 -44.81
C ARG A 247 -19.28 1.51 -43.36
N PHE A 248 -18.91 0.43 -42.67
CA PHE A 248 -19.19 0.26 -41.24
C PHE A 248 -18.48 1.33 -40.39
N ALA A 249 -17.19 1.57 -40.63
CA ALA A 249 -16.41 2.59 -39.91
C ALA A 249 -16.99 4.00 -40.13
N THR A 250 -17.41 4.34 -41.35
CA THR A 250 -18.10 5.63 -41.61
C THR A 250 -19.41 5.76 -40.82
N LYS A 251 -20.13 4.66 -40.58
CA LYS A 251 -21.34 4.66 -39.76
C LYS A 251 -21.03 4.82 -38.26
N VAL A 252 -19.97 4.16 -37.76
CA VAL A 252 -19.50 4.29 -36.37
C VAL A 252 -18.98 5.71 -36.10
N ALA A 253 -18.30 6.32 -37.06
CA ALA A 253 -17.82 7.70 -36.97
C ALA A 253 -18.94 8.76 -36.88
N ALA A 254 -20.19 8.39 -37.18
CA ALA A 254 -21.36 9.26 -37.05
C ALA A 254 -22.06 9.17 -35.68
N ASP A 255 -21.58 8.29 -34.78
CA ASP A 255 -22.11 8.16 -33.42
C ASP A 255 -21.60 9.31 -32.52
N PRO A 256 -22.47 10.04 -31.80
CA PRO A 256 -22.07 11.11 -30.87
C PRO A 256 -21.13 10.67 -29.74
N GLY A 257 -21.13 9.39 -29.37
CA GLY A 257 -20.26 8.83 -28.32
C GLY A 257 -18.91 8.32 -28.84
N TYR A 258 -18.68 8.34 -30.16
CA TYR A 258 -17.42 7.91 -30.75
C TYR A 258 -16.37 9.02 -30.68
N LEU A 259 -15.33 8.80 -29.89
CA LEU A 259 -14.10 9.59 -29.93
C LEU A 259 -13.35 9.26 -31.22
N SER A 260 -13.18 10.24 -32.10
CA SER A 260 -12.35 10.06 -33.29
C SER A 260 -10.90 9.72 -32.87
N PRO A 261 -10.13 9.04 -33.72
CA PRO A 261 -8.71 8.77 -33.44
C PRO A 261 -7.91 10.04 -33.13
N GLU A 262 -8.29 11.16 -33.74
CA GLU A 262 -7.71 12.49 -33.49
C GLU A 262 -8.07 13.01 -32.09
N ALA A 263 -9.33 12.89 -31.66
CA ALA A 263 -9.76 13.30 -30.32
C ALA A 263 -9.20 12.37 -29.22
N TYR A 264 -9.04 11.07 -29.50
CA TYR A 264 -8.38 10.12 -28.60
C TYR A 264 -6.87 10.37 -28.50
N ALA A 265 -6.22 10.69 -29.62
CA ALA A 265 -4.81 11.08 -29.64
C ALA A 265 -4.57 12.38 -28.86
N GLU A 266 -5.48 13.35 -28.91
CA GLU A 266 -5.42 14.56 -28.08
C GLU A 266 -5.52 14.24 -26.57
N LEU A 267 -6.40 13.33 -26.16
CA LEU A 267 -6.55 12.93 -24.75
C LEU A 267 -5.35 12.15 -24.18
N THR A 268 -4.57 11.50 -25.04
CA THR A 268 -3.39 10.69 -24.66
C THR A 268 -2.06 11.33 -25.07
N SER A 269 -2.12 12.58 -25.55
CA SER A 269 -0.95 13.28 -26.05
C SER A 269 -0.03 13.67 -24.90
N LEU A 270 1.24 13.30 -25.02
CA LEU A 270 2.29 13.79 -24.13
C LEU A 270 2.91 15.09 -24.66
N ARG A 271 2.31 15.72 -25.68
CA ARG A 271 2.80 16.97 -26.25
C ARG A 271 2.63 18.11 -25.24
N PRO A 272 3.71 18.82 -24.89
CA PRO A 272 3.59 20.01 -24.05
C PRO A 272 2.82 21.13 -24.75
N ASP A 273 2.04 21.90 -23.96
CA ASP A 273 1.31 23.09 -24.44
C ASP A 273 2.25 24.14 -25.05
N ASP A 274 3.48 24.23 -24.53
CA ASP A 274 4.55 25.04 -25.08
C ASP A 274 5.91 24.31 -25.07
N PHE A 275 6.79 24.68 -26.00
CA PHE A 275 8.12 24.09 -26.13
C PHE A 275 9.15 24.79 -25.23
N THR A 276 8.87 24.82 -23.92
CA THR A 276 9.75 25.32 -22.88
C THR A 276 10.01 24.28 -21.78
N ASP A 277 11.01 24.55 -20.93
CA ASP A 277 11.29 23.69 -19.77
C ASP A 277 10.10 23.66 -18.79
N VAL A 278 9.25 24.69 -18.77
CA VAL A 278 8.03 24.78 -17.92
C VAL A 278 6.91 23.93 -18.51
N GLY A 279 6.65 24.02 -19.81
CA GLY A 279 5.69 23.15 -20.49
C GLY A 279 6.04 21.68 -20.28
N GLN A 280 7.32 21.33 -20.45
CA GLN A 280 7.80 19.97 -20.22
C GLN A 280 7.68 19.52 -18.76
N ALA A 281 7.96 20.41 -17.79
CA ALA A 281 7.78 20.11 -16.38
C ALA A 281 6.31 19.91 -15.99
N THR A 282 5.39 20.60 -16.67
CA THR A 282 3.95 20.45 -16.46
C THR A 282 3.47 19.07 -16.90
N VAL A 283 3.91 18.60 -18.07
CA VAL A 283 3.63 17.23 -18.54
C VAL A 283 4.22 16.20 -17.58
N LEU A 284 5.46 16.39 -17.13
CA LEU A 284 6.10 15.50 -16.16
C LEU A 284 5.31 15.41 -14.85
N ALA A 285 4.94 16.53 -14.26
CA ALA A 285 4.24 16.55 -12.98
C ALA A 285 2.80 16.03 -13.08
N GLY A 286 2.14 16.24 -14.23
CA GLY A 286 0.78 15.73 -14.46
C GLY A 286 0.76 14.22 -14.70
N GLU A 287 1.59 13.73 -15.62
CA GLU A 287 1.62 12.31 -16.02
C GLU A 287 2.19 11.40 -14.94
N TYR A 288 3.09 11.91 -14.10
CA TYR A 288 3.82 11.13 -13.09
C TYR A 288 3.54 11.60 -11.65
N ALA A 289 2.39 12.23 -11.39
CA ALA A 289 2.01 12.75 -10.07
C ALA A 289 2.00 11.68 -8.95
N ASP A 290 1.77 10.43 -9.33
CA ASP A 290 1.76 9.24 -8.48
C ASP A 290 3.14 8.56 -8.38
N ARG A 291 4.10 8.94 -9.24
CA ARG A 291 5.44 8.34 -9.30
C ARG A 291 6.55 9.22 -8.74
N ILE A 292 6.35 10.54 -8.66
CA ILE A 292 7.36 11.47 -8.16
C ILE A 292 6.76 12.51 -7.20
N CYS A 293 7.52 12.90 -6.18
CA CYS A 293 7.19 14.04 -5.34
C CYS A 293 8.44 14.74 -4.81
N TYR A 294 8.29 15.96 -4.30
CA TYR A 294 9.38 16.79 -3.83
C TYR A 294 9.04 17.47 -2.50
N SER A 295 10.02 17.54 -1.60
CA SER A 295 9.98 18.47 -0.48
C SER A 295 11.37 19.04 -0.19
N PRO A 296 11.50 20.23 0.43
CA PRO A 296 12.81 20.74 0.86
C PRO A 296 13.53 19.82 1.86
N ALA A 297 12.79 19.09 2.70
CA ALA A 297 13.35 18.22 3.74
C ALA A 297 13.86 16.88 3.18
N THR A 298 13.16 16.29 2.20
CA THR A 298 13.49 14.98 1.61
C THR A 298 14.21 15.09 0.27
N ALA A 299 14.14 16.25 -0.40
CA ALA A 299 14.45 16.45 -1.81
C ALA A 299 13.49 15.65 -2.72
N TRP A 300 14.00 15.10 -3.82
CA TRP A 300 13.22 14.27 -4.74
C TRP A 300 12.96 12.89 -4.16
N MET A 301 11.71 12.45 -4.25
CA MET A 301 11.30 11.10 -3.95
C MET A 301 10.63 10.46 -5.16
N ALA A 302 10.88 9.17 -5.34
CA ALA A 302 10.27 8.35 -6.38
C ALA A 302 9.46 7.24 -5.72
N TYR A 303 8.31 6.94 -6.30
CA TYR A 303 7.50 5.79 -5.92
C TYR A 303 7.86 4.61 -6.81
N ASP A 304 8.28 3.51 -6.18
CA ASP A 304 8.69 2.29 -6.85
C ASP A 304 8.55 1.12 -5.88
N GLY A 305 8.13 -0.05 -6.36
CA GLY A 305 7.96 -1.24 -5.50
C GLY A 305 7.03 -1.05 -4.30
N GLY A 306 6.01 -0.19 -4.42
CA GLY A 306 5.05 0.07 -3.35
C GLY A 306 5.51 1.05 -2.27
N VAL A 307 6.66 1.72 -2.43
CA VAL A 307 7.26 2.59 -1.40
C VAL A 307 7.83 3.88 -1.99
N TRP A 308 7.75 4.97 -1.21
CA TRP A 308 8.37 6.25 -1.54
C TRP A 308 9.81 6.32 -1.04
N GLU A 309 10.77 6.48 -1.95
CA GLU A 309 12.20 6.51 -1.63
C GLU A 309 12.84 7.86 -1.99
N GLU A 310 13.71 8.37 -1.12
CA GLU A 310 14.58 9.52 -1.43
C GLU A 310 15.62 9.12 -2.51
N ASN A 311 15.28 9.29 -3.80
CA ASN A 311 16.09 8.79 -4.91
C ASN A 311 16.00 9.70 -6.15
N GLU A 312 16.85 10.74 -6.20
CA GLU A 312 16.92 11.68 -7.33
C GLU A 312 17.25 11.00 -8.68
N PRO A 313 18.18 10.02 -8.75
CA PRO A 313 18.42 9.26 -9.98
C PRO A 313 17.18 8.53 -10.54
N LYS A 314 16.31 7.97 -9.68
CA LYS A 314 15.04 7.37 -10.13
C LYS A 314 14.11 8.42 -10.75
N VAL A 315 14.02 9.62 -10.17
CA VAL A 315 13.25 10.72 -10.77
C VAL A 315 13.85 11.16 -12.11
N GLN A 316 15.18 11.20 -12.23
CA GLN A 316 15.85 11.48 -13.50
C GLN A 316 15.47 10.43 -14.57
N HIS A 317 15.39 9.15 -14.19
CA HIS A 317 14.95 8.09 -15.08
C HIS A 317 13.50 8.29 -15.56
N VAL A 318 12.59 8.75 -14.69
CA VAL A 318 11.21 9.11 -15.08
C VAL A 318 11.19 10.20 -16.17
N VAL A 319 12.07 11.21 -16.08
CA VAL A 319 12.18 12.23 -17.15
C VAL A 319 12.68 11.62 -18.47
N GLN A 320 13.62 10.68 -18.41
CA GLN A 320 14.12 9.97 -19.59
C GLN A 320 13.05 9.05 -20.21
N GLU A 321 12.22 8.42 -19.38
CA GLU A 321 11.07 7.62 -19.79
C GLU A 321 10.05 8.49 -20.53
N LEU A 322 9.61 9.60 -19.90
CA LEU A 322 8.68 10.56 -20.51
C LEU A 322 9.18 11.05 -21.87
N THR A 323 10.43 11.52 -21.94
CA THR A 323 10.99 12.03 -23.20
C THR A 323 11.22 10.93 -24.24
N SER A 324 11.25 9.66 -23.86
CA SER A 324 11.29 8.54 -24.82
C SER A 324 9.91 8.29 -25.40
N ARG A 325 8.87 8.26 -24.56
CA ARG A 325 7.46 8.16 -25.00
C ARG A 325 7.04 9.35 -25.88
N GLN A 326 7.42 10.57 -25.51
CA GLN A 326 7.16 11.76 -26.33
C GLN A 326 7.89 11.72 -27.67
N LEU A 327 9.12 11.20 -27.72
CA LEU A 327 9.88 11.12 -28.98
C LEU A 327 9.22 10.12 -29.94
N GLU A 328 8.74 9.00 -29.42
CA GLU A 328 7.97 8.01 -30.18
C GLU A 328 6.67 8.62 -30.75
N GLN A 329 5.88 9.30 -29.91
CA GLN A 329 4.67 10.01 -30.35
C GLN A 329 4.99 11.09 -31.40
N ALA A 330 6.01 11.91 -31.17
CA ALA A 330 6.39 13.00 -32.08
C ALA A 330 6.87 12.49 -33.45
N HIS A 331 7.61 11.38 -33.49
CA HIS A 331 8.00 10.75 -34.75
C HIS A 331 6.81 10.12 -35.47
N ALA A 332 5.94 9.41 -34.76
CA ALA A 332 4.75 8.80 -35.36
C ALA A 332 3.82 9.87 -35.97
N GLU A 333 3.62 10.99 -35.26
CA GLU A 333 2.84 12.14 -35.77
C GLU A 333 3.52 12.76 -37.00
N LEU A 334 4.84 12.97 -36.95
CA LEU A 334 5.60 13.53 -38.07
C LEU A 334 5.55 12.63 -39.31
N ASP A 335 5.68 11.31 -39.15
CA ASP A 335 5.63 10.34 -40.25
C ASP A 335 4.25 10.36 -40.91
N HIS A 336 3.19 10.34 -40.11
CA HIS A 336 1.81 10.41 -40.60
C HIS A 336 1.54 11.72 -41.37
N ILE A 337 1.95 12.87 -40.82
CA ILE A 337 1.78 14.16 -41.49
C ILE A 337 2.64 14.26 -42.75
N THR A 338 3.86 13.70 -42.73
CA THR A 338 4.76 13.71 -43.90
C THR A 338 4.19 12.88 -45.05
N ALA A 339 3.56 11.73 -44.77
CA ALA A 339 2.84 10.95 -45.77
C ALA A 339 1.70 11.76 -46.40
N ARG A 340 0.84 12.39 -45.57
CA ARG A 340 -0.24 13.27 -46.03
C ARG A 340 0.26 14.46 -46.87
N ALA A 341 1.38 15.07 -46.46
CA ALA A 341 2.00 16.16 -47.21
C ALA A 341 2.55 15.68 -48.58
N GLY A 342 3.03 14.44 -48.65
CA GLY A 342 3.40 13.76 -49.89
C GLY A 342 2.20 13.59 -50.83
N ASP A 343 1.11 13.04 -50.33
CA ASP A 343 -0.13 12.80 -51.10
C ASP A 343 -0.74 14.10 -51.65
N LEU A 344 -0.65 15.20 -50.89
CA LEU A 344 -1.10 16.54 -51.30
C LEU A 344 -0.10 17.29 -52.20
N GLY A 345 1.04 16.68 -52.54
CA GLY A 345 2.07 17.25 -53.42
C GLY A 345 2.90 18.37 -52.80
N VAL A 346 2.76 18.64 -51.49
CA VAL A 346 3.51 19.67 -50.76
C VAL A 346 5.01 19.41 -50.84
N THR A 347 5.41 18.16 -50.60
CA THR A 347 6.82 17.74 -50.65
C THR A 347 7.43 17.94 -52.03
N ALA A 348 6.69 17.56 -53.09
CA ALA A 348 7.14 17.73 -54.47
C ALA A 348 7.33 19.22 -54.83
N MET A 349 6.43 20.10 -54.39
CA MET A 349 6.55 21.54 -54.60
C MET A 349 7.74 22.14 -53.85
N LEU A 350 7.99 21.74 -52.60
CA LEU A 350 9.14 22.21 -51.82
C LEU A 350 10.50 21.77 -52.41
N VAL A 351 10.54 20.66 -53.15
CA VAL A 351 11.73 20.21 -53.88
C VAL A 351 11.88 20.95 -55.21
N ALA A 352 10.78 21.17 -55.93
CA ALA A 352 10.80 21.76 -57.27
C ALA A 352 11.11 23.27 -57.29
N MET A 353 10.86 24.00 -56.19
CA MET A 353 11.08 25.44 -56.12
C MET A 353 11.52 25.91 -54.73
N SER A 354 11.91 27.18 -54.61
CA SER A 354 12.30 27.73 -53.31
C SER A 354 11.12 27.75 -52.33
N LYS A 355 11.41 27.58 -51.02
CA LYS A 355 10.40 27.61 -49.94
C LYS A 355 9.44 28.80 -50.06
N ALA A 356 9.96 30.00 -50.34
CA ALA A 356 9.14 31.20 -50.49
C ALA A 356 8.16 31.12 -51.67
N LYS A 357 8.58 30.54 -52.81
CA LYS A 357 7.71 30.35 -53.98
C LYS A 357 6.70 29.23 -53.77
N ALA A 358 7.09 28.13 -53.13
CA ALA A 358 6.18 27.03 -52.81
C ALA A 358 5.07 27.49 -51.86
N LEU A 359 5.41 28.20 -50.78
CA LEU A 359 4.44 28.73 -49.82
C LEU A 359 3.44 29.71 -50.44
N ALA A 360 3.89 30.53 -51.40
CA ALA A 360 3.00 31.46 -52.12
C ALA A 360 2.06 30.74 -53.11
N ALA A 361 2.38 29.50 -53.50
CA ALA A 361 1.63 28.72 -54.46
C ALA A 361 0.74 27.63 -53.82
N PHE A 362 0.83 27.42 -52.50
CA PHE A 362 0.00 26.44 -51.81
C PHE A 362 -1.48 26.83 -51.80
N ASN A 363 -2.33 25.84 -52.04
CA ASN A 363 -3.75 25.96 -51.72
C ASN A 363 -3.98 25.84 -50.18
N PRO A 364 -5.19 26.11 -49.67
CA PRO A 364 -5.46 26.06 -48.23
C PRO A 364 -5.11 24.73 -47.55
N ASP A 365 -5.39 23.58 -48.18
CA ASP A 365 -5.12 22.26 -47.59
C ASP A 365 -3.62 21.94 -47.57
N GLN A 366 -2.90 22.31 -48.64
CA GLN A 366 -1.44 22.23 -48.73
C GLN A 366 -0.75 23.13 -47.70
N LYS A 367 -1.29 24.34 -47.47
CA LYS A 367 -0.80 25.26 -46.46
C LYS A 367 -1.03 24.70 -45.05
N ARG A 368 -2.20 24.15 -44.78
CA ARG A 368 -2.55 23.53 -43.50
C ARG A 368 -1.63 22.35 -43.18
N VAL A 369 -1.50 21.36 -44.08
CA VAL A 369 -0.64 20.20 -43.83
C VAL A 369 0.84 20.59 -43.71
N TYR A 370 1.27 21.64 -44.42
CA TYR A 370 2.61 22.19 -44.26
C TYR A 370 2.84 22.77 -42.86
N ASP A 371 1.87 23.53 -42.32
CA ASP A 371 1.98 24.12 -40.98
C ASP A 371 1.93 23.03 -39.90
N GLU A 372 1.09 22.00 -40.06
CA GLU A 372 1.08 20.79 -39.22
C GLU A 372 2.45 20.09 -39.25
N MET A 373 3.04 19.92 -40.44
CA MET A 373 4.36 19.28 -40.60
C MET A 373 5.47 20.08 -39.91
N VAL A 374 5.46 21.41 -40.03
CA VAL A 374 6.43 22.27 -39.35
C VAL A 374 6.28 22.15 -37.82
N ALA A 375 5.06 22.16 -37.30
CA ALA A 375 4.81 22.02 -35.88
C ALA A 375 5.29 20.66 -35.33
N ALA A 376 5.05 19.56 -36.05
CA ALA A 376 5.55 18.23 -35.67
C ALA A 376 7.10 18.16 -35.70
N GLN A 377 7.73 18.77 -36.72
CA GLN A 377 9.20 18.88 -36.76
C GLN A 377 9.77 19.70 -35.60
N GLU A 378 9.08 20.76 -35.19
CA GLU A 378 9.46 21.56 -34.02
C GLU A 378 9.32 20.76 -32.73
N TRP A 379 8.27 19.94 -32.60
CA TRP A 379 8.10 19.05 -31.45
C TRP A 379 9.24 18.04 -31.35
N VAL A 380 9.57 17.34 -32.44
CA VAL A 380 10.70 16.39 -32.50
C VAL A 380 12.01 17.06 -32.08
N LYS A 381 12.31 18.25 -32.63
CA LYS A 381 13.50 19.02 -32.26
C LYS A 381 13.51 19.42 -30.79
N PHE A 382 12.36 19.81 -30.25
CA PHE A 382 12.21 20.16 -28.85
C PHE A 382 12.51 18.96 -27.95
N ILE A 383 11.94 17.77 -28.23
CA ILE A 383 12.19 16.57 -27.43
C ILE A 383 13.67 16.15 -27.49
N TYR A 384 14.34 16.22 -28.64
CA TYR A 384 15.79 16.00 -28.71
C TYR A 384 16.59 16.93 -27.79
N LYS A 385 16.19 18.21 -27.68
CA LYS A 385 16.80 19.16 -26.74
C LYS A 385 16.50 18.77 -25.29
N CYS A 386 15.28 18.36 -24.97
CA CYS A 386 14.86 17.93 -23.64
C CYS A 386 15.64 16.71 -23.11
N ARG A 387 16.21 15.89 -24.00
CA ARG A 387 17.02 14.72 -23.66
C ARG A 387 18.48 15.04 -23.31
N SER A 388 18.90 16.31 -23.40
CA SER A 388 20.23 16.73 -22.95
C SER A 388 20.28 16.82 -21.41
N ASP A 389 21.43 16.51 -20.82
CA ASP A 389 21.64 16.58 -19.36
C ASP A 389 21.18 17.93 -18.76
N ARG A 390 21.59 19.04 -19.40
CA ARG A 390 21.19 20.39 -18.99
C ARG A 390 19.67 20.58 -18.98
N ALA A 391 18.96 20.05 -19.98
CA ALA A 391 17.52 20.21 -20.08
C ALA A 391 16.78 19.30 -19.08
N ILE A 392 17.23 18.06 -18.88
CA ILE A 392 16.69 17.15 -17.86
C ILE A 392 16.74 17.82 -16.48
N LEU A 393 17.90 18.37 -16.10
CA LEU A 393 18.05 19.08 -14.83
C LEU A 393 17.21 20.35 -14.74
N ALA A 394 17.00 21.06 -15.85
CA ALA A 394 16.13 22.24 -15.89
C ALA A 394 14.66 21.86 -15.69
N VAL A 395 14.18 20.83 -16.38
CA VAL A 395 12.82 20.29 -16.25
C VAL A 395 12.57 19.81 -14.82
N MET A 396 13.48 19.00 -14.25
CA MET A 396 13.38 18.59 -12.84
C MET A 396 13.30 19.81 -11.93
N ARG A 397 14.12 20.85 -12.15
CA ARG A 397 14.05 22.06 -11.31
C ARG A 397 12.69 22.77 -11.42
N GLN A 398 12.12 22.88 -12.61
CA GLN A 398 10.82 23.52 -12.83
C GLN A 398 9.65 22.65 -12.32
N ALA A 399 9.80 21.33 -12.26
CA ALA A 399 8.78 20.42 -11.74
C ALA A 399 8.67 20.43 -10.21
N ARG A 400 9.70 20.86 -9.47
CA ARG A 400 9.69 20.92 -7.99
C ARG A 400 8.44 21.60 -7.38
N PRO A 401 8.03 22.81 -7.79
CA PRO A 401 6.82 23.44 -7.26
C PRO A 401 5.53 22.70 -7.62
N LEU A 402 5.50 21.96 -8.74
CA LEU A 402 4.32 21.20 -9.19
C LEU A 402 4.20 19.86 -8.45
N ALA A 403 5.33 19.26 -8.09
CA ALA A 403 5.40 18.00 -7.34
C ALA A 403 5.57 18.23 -5.82
N LEU A 404 5.36 19.45 -5.34
CA LEU A 404 5.63 19.85 -3.96
C LEU A 404 4.63 19.21 -2.98
N ILE A 405 5.14 18.54 -1.95
CA ILE A 405 4.35 17.99 -0.85
C ILE A 405 4.76 18.58 0.50
N ASN A 406 3.82 18.59 1.46
CA ASN A 406 4.16 18.80 2.87
C ASN A 406 4.78 17.50 3.42
N PRO A 407 6.01 17.49 3.98
CA PRO A 407 6.61 16.29 4.55
C PRO A 407 5.77 15.60 5.64
N GLU A 408 4.82 16.28 6.28
CA GLU A 408 3.93 15.67 7.29
C GLU A 408 2.92 14.69 6.69
N VAL A 409 2.73 14.65 5.36
CA VAL A 409 1.88 13.65 4.70
C VAL A 409 2.56 12.30 4.53
N LEU A 410 3.89 12.23 4.66
CA LEU A 410 4.66 11.00 4.55
C LEU A 410 4.50 10.18 5.84
N ASP A 411 4.16 8.90 5.69
CA ASP A 411 3.89 7.97 6.80
C ASP A 411 2.84 8.50 7.79
N ALA A 412 1.81 9.18 7.27
CA ALA A 412 0.83 9.91 8.09
C ALA A 412 -0.13 9.00 8.86
N ASP A 413 -0.56 7.89 8.26
CA ASP A 413 -1.35 6.88 8.97
C ASP A 413 -0.41 5.90 9.71
N PRO A 414 -0.39 5.90 11.05
CA PRO A 414 0.49 5.04 11.82
C PRO A 414 0.07 3.56 11.81
N TYR A 415 -1.14 3.23 11.37
CA TYR A 415 -1.67 1.86 11.38
C TYR A 415 -1.40 1.12 10.07
N LEU A 416 -1.14 1.83 8.97
CA LEU A 416 -0.77 1.20 7.71
C LEU A 416 0.63 0.59 7.82
N LEU A 417 0.77 -0.70 7.55
CA LEU A 417 2.03 -1.41 7.50
C LEU A 417 2.29 -1.87 6.05
N ASN A 418 3.27 -1.25 5.42
CA ASN A 418 3.66 -1.59 4.06
C ASN A 418 4.50 -2.86 4.02
N THR A 419 4.14 -3.83 3.18
CA THR A 419 4.90 -5.06 2.93
C THR A 419 5.33 -5.14 1.45
N PRO A 420 6.09 -6.14 1.00
CA PRO A 420 6.49 -6.23 -0.41
C PRO A 420 5.36 -6.40 -1.42
N THR A 421 4.21 -6.96 -1.02
CA THR A 421 3.10 -7.25 -1.95
C THR A 421 1.83 -6.44 -1.71
N ALA A 422 1.63 -5.89 -0.51
CA ALA A 422 0.42 -5.17 -0.14
C ALA A 422 0.66 -4.21 1.02
N THR A 423 -0.34 -3.38 1.31
CA THR A 423 -0.38 -2.54 2.51
C THR A 423 -1.46 -3.09 3.43
N TYR A 424 -1.14 -3.27 4.71
CA TYR A 424 -2.04 -3.84 5.72
C TYR A 424 -2.45 -2.79 6.76
N ASP A 425 -3.70 -2.81 7.19
CA ASP A 425 -4.14 -2.09 8.38
C ASP A 425 -3.92 -2.95 9.63
N LEU A 426 -3.13 -2.46 10.58
CA LEU A 426 -2.81 -3.19 11.82
C LEU A 426 -3.96 -3.29 12.81
N ARG A 427 -5.08 -2.60 12.59
CA ARG A 427 -6.24 -2.61 13.50
C ARG A 427 -7.08 -3.86 13.35
N ASP A 428 -7.32 -4.29 12.12
CA ASP A 428 -8.19 -5.42 11.76
C ASP A 428 -7.48 -6.47 10.89
N GLY A 429 -6.34 -6.13 10.29
CA GLY A 429 -5.58 -7.01 9.40
C GLY A 429 -6.01 -6.93 7.94
N ASP A 430 -6.92 -6.02 7.57
CA ASP A 430 -7.34 -5.80 6.20
C ASP A 430 -6.15 -5.37 5.34
N LYS A 431 -6.18 -5.74 4.05
CA LYS A 431 -5.13 -5.39 3.10
C LYS A 431 -5.69 -4.77 1.84
N HIS A 432 -4.88 -3.95 1.20
CA HIS A 432 -5.14 -3.45 -0.14
C HIS A 432 -3.86 -3.43 -0.97
N ASP A 433 -4.04 -3.34 -2.29
CA ASP A 433 -2.93 -3.12 -3.21
C ASP A 433 -2.25 -1.80 -2.88
N HIS A 434 -0.95 -1.73 -3.15
CA HIS A 434 -0.15 -0.54 -2.90
C HIS A 434 -0.75 0.69 -3.58
N ASP A 435 -1.07 1.72 -2.78
CA ASP A 435 -1.52 3.01 -3.26
C ASP A 435 -0.40 4.05 -3.06
N PRO A 436 0.10 4.70 -4.12
CA PRO A 436 1.01 5.84 -3.97
C PRO A 436 0.47 6.90 -3.00
N GLY A 437 -0.87 7.05 -2.92
CA GLY A 437 -1.62 7.91 -2.01
C GLY A 437 -1.36 7.68 -0.52
N ASP A 438 -0.94 6.48 -0.11
CA ASP A 438 -0.63 6.18 1.30
C ASP A 438 0.63 6.91 1.79
N ARG A 439 1.50 7.33 0.85
CA ARG A 439 2.73 8.08 1.13
C ARG A 439 3.67 7.39 2.13
N LEU A 440 3.69 6.06 2.13
CA LEU A 440 4.54 5.22 2.97
C LEU A 440 5.99 5.23 2.45
N THR A 441 6.94 5.52 3.33
CA THR A 441 8.38 5.60 2.98
C THR A 441 9.18 4.40 3.47
N LYS A 442 8.53 3.52 4.21
CA LYS A 442 9.10 2.30 4.79
C LYS A 442 8.30 1.09 4.33
N GLN A 443 8.94 -0.06 4.42
CA GLN A 443 8.45 -1.38 4.02
C GLN A 443 9.14 -2.45 4.89
N THR A 444 8.37 -3.49 5.25
CA THR A 444 8.91 -4.71 5.88
C THR A 444 9.79 -5.48 4.89
N ALA A 445 10.62 -6.39 5.38
CA ALA A 445 11.47 -7.19 4.50
C ALA A 445 10.74 -8.39 3.86
N VAL A 446 9.57 -8.74 4.38
CA VAL A 446 8.78 -9.92 4.01
C VAL A 446 7.28 -9.62 4.11
N ASP A 447 6.47 -10.40 3.42
CA ASP A 447 5.02 -10.43 3.60
C ASP A 447 4.62 -11.38 4.77
N PRO A 448 3.49 -11.13 5.43
CA PRO A 448 2.99 -12.04 6.46
C PRO A 448 2.62 -13.38 5.83
N SER A 449 2.99 -14.48 6.51
CA SER A 449 2.61 -15.83 6.10
C SER A 449 2.54 -16.78 7.29
N THR A 450 2.01 -17.98 7.09
CA THR A 450 2.01 -19.03 8.13
C THR A 450 3.24 -19.94 8.07
N THR A 451 4.09 -19.78 7.05
CA THR A 451 5.27 -20.61 6.84
C THR A 451 6.31 -20.37 7.94
N GLY A 452 6.75 -21.45 8.59
CA GLY A 452 7.69 -21.38 9.70
C GLY A 452 7.08 -21.02 11.06
N MET A 453 5.75 -20.93 11.18
CA MET A 453 5.08 -20.58 12.44
C MET A 453 5.44 -21.50 13.60
N ASN A 454 5.47 -22.82 13.39
CA ASN A 454 5.88 -23.76 14.45
C ASN A 454 7.30 -23.49 14.94
N MET A 455 8.24 -23.23 14.02
CA MET A 455 9.62 -22.90 14.35
C MET A 455 9.72 -21.60 15.16
N TRP A 456 8.95 -20.58 14.76
CA TRP A 456 8.88 -19.33 15.51
C TRP A 456 8.34 -19.55 16.92
N LEU A 457 7.19 -20.22 17.06
CA LEU A 457 6.57 -20.51 18.35
C LEU A 457 7.48 -21.36 19.25
N GLU A 458 8.14 -22.39 18.72
CA GLU A 458 9.13 -23.19 19.46
C GLU A 458 10.31 -22.34 19.94
N SER A 459 10.79 -21.40 19.12
CA SER A 459 11.85 -20.48 19.52
C SER A 459 11.44 -19.55 20.67
N LEU A 460 10.16 -19.15 20.73
CA LEU A 460 9.61 -18.36 21.83
C LEU A 460 9.53 -19.19 23.12
N GLU A 461 9.09 -20.45 23.03
CA GLU A 461 9.06 -21.36 24.18
C GLU A 461 10.46 -21.52 24.78
N VAL A 462 11.49 -21.68 23.95
CA VAL A 462 12.88 -21.79 24.40
C VAL A 462 13.38 -20.49 25.01
N THR A 463 13.11 -19.35 24.36
CA THR A 463 13.61 -18.04 24.79
C THR A 463 13.00 -17.60 26.12
N PHE A 464 11.71 -17.86 26.32
CA PHE A 464 10.94 -17.42 27.50
C PHE A 464 10.58 -18.55 28.46
N GLY A 465 11.15 -19.75 28.29
CA GLY A 465 10.96 -20.89 29.20
C GLY A 465 9.53 -21.44 29.24
N GLY A 466 8.77 -21.23 28.16
CA GLY A 466 7.36 -21.62 28.05
C GLY A 466 6.39 -20.73 28.86
N ASP A 467 6.85 -19.59 29.38
CA ASP A 467 5.99 -18.61 30.05
C ASP A 467 5.04 -17.94 29.05
N LYS A 468 3.81 -18.43 28.99
CA LYS A 468 2.77 -17.94 28.06
C LYS A 468 2.35 -16.50 28.35
N GLU A 469 2.37 -16.07 29.61
CA GLU A 469 2.00 -14.68 29.96
C GLU A 469 3.09 -13.73 29.47
N LEU A 470 4.36 -14.09 29.67
CA LEU A 470 5.49 -13.31 29.16
C LEU A 470 5.53 -13.28 27.64
N ILE A 471 5.31 -14.42 26.96
CA ILE A 471 5.25 -14.48 25.49
C ILE A 471 4.12 -13.57 24.96
N GLY A 472 2.92 -13.66 25.54
CA GLY A 472 1.80 -12.82 25.14
C GLY A 472 2.03 -11.33 25.43
N TYR A 473 2.72 -11.00 26.52
CA TYR A 473 3.14 -9.64 26.83
C TYR A 473 4.14 -9.09 25.81
N VAL A 474 5.20 -9.86 25.51
CA VAL A 474 6.21 -9.49 24.53
C VAL A 474 5.60 -9.34 23.13
N GLN A 475 4.61 -10.17 22.77
CA GLN A 475 3.87 -10.02 21.51
C GLN A 475 3.21 -8.65 21.38
N ARG A 476 2.54 -8.18 22.44
CA ARG A 476 1.93 -6.85 22.47
C ARG A 476 2.97 -5.74 22.39
N VAL A 477 4.14 -5.92 23.03
CA VAL A 477 5.27 -4.98 22.90
C VAL A 477 5.76 -4.91 21.45
N CYS A 478 5.91 -6.05 20.77
CA CYS A 478 6.28 -6.09 19.35
C CYS A 478 5.19 -5.49 18.45
N GLY A 479 3.91 -5.70 18.79
CA GLY A 479 2.78 -5.07 18.12
C GLY A 479 2.78 -3.54 18.23
N LEU A 480 3.02 -3.01 19.43
CA LEU A 480 3.23 -1.57 19.65
C LEU A 480 4.41 -1.04 18.82
N ALA A 481 5.50 -1.80 18.73
CA ALA A 481 6.65 -1.47 17.91
C ALA A 481 6.39 -1.55 16.40
N ALA A 482 5.30 -2.17 15.96
CA ALA A 482 4.88 -2.18 14.55
C ALA A 482 3.93 -1.03 14.20
N ILE A 483 3.33 -0.36 15.18
CA ILE A 483 2.47 0.81 14.97
C ILE A 483 3.34 2.06 14.90
N GLY A 484 3.14 2.89 13.88
CA GLY A 484 3.93 4.11 13.59
C GLY A 484 3.68 5.28 14.54
N LYS A 485 3.33 5.02 15.80
CA LYS A 485 2.98 6.04 16.80
C LYS A 485 3.40 5.61 18.19
N VAL A 486 4.01 6.52 18.94
CA VAL A 486 4.26 6.33 20.37
C VAL A 486 2.94 6.36 21.13
N LEU A 487 2.39 5.17 21.40
CA LEU A 487 1.18 4.98 22.20
C LEU A 487 1.49 4.84 23.69
N ILE A 488 2.68 4.32 24.00
CA ILE A 488 3.20 4.19 25.37
C ILE A 488 4.61 4.78 25.38
N GLU A 489 4.86 5.74 26.25
CA GLU A 489 6.18 6.30 26.50
C GLU A 489 7.05 5.26 27.25
N ALA A 490 7.73 4.37 26.53
CA ALA A 490 8.53 3.31 27.14
C ALA A 490 9.92 3.13 26.49
N LEU A 491 10.90 2.79 27.35
CA LEU A 491 12.16 2.16 27.01
C LEU A 491 12.08 0.72 27.49
N ILE A 492 12.07 -0.21 26.54
CA ILE A 492 12.14 -1.65 26.81
C ILE A 492 13.61 -1.99 27.10
N ILE A 493 13.88 -2.60 28.25
CA ILE A 493 15.19 -3.11 28.61
C ILE A 493 15.13 -4.63 28.58
N ALA A 494 15.71 -5.23 27.54
CA ALA A 494 15.88 -6.69 27.45
C ALA A 494 17.14 -7.08 28.24
N TYR A 495 16.94 -7.74 29.39
CA TYR A 495 18.00 -8.03 30.36
C TYR A 495 18.23 -9.53 30.56
N GLY A 496 19.49 -9.94 30.66
CA GLY A 496 19.90 -11.32 31.01
C GLY A 496 21.42 -11.49 30.92
N ASP A 497 21.97 -12.57 31.47
CA ASP A 497 23.41 -12.72 31.70
C ASP A 497 24.25 -13.21 30.49
N GLY A 498 23.65 -13.25 29.30
CA GLY A 498 24.29 -13.66 28.05
C GLY A 498 23.86 -15.07 27.60
N ASN A 499 23.91 -15.34 26.30
CA ASN A 499 23.40 -16.57 25.68
C ASN A 499 21.92 -16.88 25.99
N ASN A 500 21.10 -15.85 26.25
CA ASN A 500 19.66 -16.02 26.55
C ASN A 500 18.73 -15.80 25.35
N GLY A 501 19.28 -15.63 24.14
CA GLY A 501 18.46 -15.37 22.94
C GLY A 501 17.96 -13.93 22.77
N LYS A 502 18.31 -12.99 23.66
CA LYS A 502 17.93 -11.55 23.58
C LYS A 502 18.18 -10.92 22.21
N SER A 503 19.44 -10.94 21.79
CA SER A 503 19.87 -10.36 20.51
C SER A 503 19.24 -11.11 19.35
N THR A 504 19.19 -12.45 19.42
CA THR A 504 18.55 -13.30 18.41
C THR A 504 17.09 -12.92 18.18
N PHE A 505 16.31 -12.79 19.25
CA PHE A 505 14.89 -12.41 19.20
C PHE A 505 14.72 -11.02 18.58
N TRP A 506 15.32 -9.98 19.16
CA TRP A 506 15.12 -8.60 18.70
C TRP A 506 15.69 -8.35 17.31
N ASN A 507 16.81 -8.97 16.93
CA ASN A 507 17.36 -8.86 15.59
C ASN A 507 16.47 -9.55 14.55
N THR A 508 15.80 -10.65 14.90
CA THR A 508 14.82 -11.29 14.02
C THR A 508 13.63 -10.37 13.77
N ILE A 509 13.07 -9.78 14.83
CA ILE A 509 11.98 -8.79 14.74
C ILE A 509 12.39 -7.58 13.88
N ALA A 510 13.57 -7.01 14.13
CA ALA A 510 14.07 -5.87 13.37
C ALA A 510 14.22 -6.18 11.88
N ARG A 511 14.80 -7.34 11.55
CA ARG A 511 14.95 -7.77 10.16
C ARG A 511 13.62 -7.95 9.45
N VAL A 512 12.65 -8.56 10.12
CA VAL A 512 11.30 -8.73 9.59
C VAL A 512 10.62 -7.38 9.34
N LEU A 513 10.72 -6.46 10.29
CA LEU A 513 10.26 -5.08 10.14
C LEU A 513 11.02 -4.30 9.05
N GLY A 514 12.16 -4.81 8.56
CA GLY A 514 12.90 -4.24 7.45
C GLY A 514 13.25 -2.79 7.70
N SER A 515 12.85 -1.92 6.78
CA SER A 515 13.10 -0.49 6.88
C SER A 515 12.24 0.22 7.95
N TYR A 516 11.32 -0.45 8.64
CA TYR A 516 10.73 0.12 9.85
C TYR A 516 11.65 0.02 11.08
N SER A 517 12.76 -0.73 11.01
CA SER A 517 13.71 -0.83 12.13
C SER A 517 14.99 -0.03 11.87
N GLU A 518 15.67 0.38 12.94
CA GLU A 518 17.00 0.98 12.88
C GLU A 518 17.81 0.67 14.15
N THR A 519 19.13 0.56 14.01
CA THR A 519 20.03 0.43 15.16
C THR A 519 20.66 1.78 15.50
N ILE A 520 20.61 2.18 16.77
CA ILE A 520 21.24 3.40 17.26
C ILE A 520 22.37 3.08 18.23
N SER A 521 23.33 4.00 18.34
CA SER A 521 24.39 3.87 19.33
C SER A 521 23.81 3.95 20.74
N ALA A 522 24.14 2.98 21.60
CA ALA A 522 23.72 3.02 23.00
C ALA A 522 24.32 4.22 23.76
N GLU A 523 25.38 4.84 23.21
CA GLU A 523 25.94 6.08 23.73
C GLU A 523 24.92 7.23 23.81
N VAL A 524 23.89 7.24 22.94
CA VAL A 524 22.79 8.23 22.97
C VAL A 524 22.02 8.18 24.29
N LEU A 525 21.97 7.00 24.90
CA LEU A 525 21.29 6.74 26.18
C LEU A 525 22.23 6.93 27.38
N ILE A 526 23.52 7.20 27.19
CA ILE A 526 24.49 7.35 28.30
C ILE A 526 24.62 8.82 28.71
N ALA A 527 24.56 9.07 30.03
CA ALA A 527 24.72 10.41 30.58
C ALA A 527 26.17 10.94 30.44
N GLY A 528 26.33 12.20 30.03
CA GLY A 528 27.63 12.89 30.01
C GLY A 528 28.45 12.74 28.74
N LYS A 529 28.01 11.95 27.75
CA LYS A 529 28.60 11.95 26.40
C LYS A 529 28.01 13.10 25.57
N LYS A 530 28.88 13.86 24.88
CA LYS A 530 28.48 14.91 23.93
C LYS A 530 28.26 14.25 22.57
N ASN A 531 27.02 13.92 22.26
CA ASN A 531 26.72 13.17 21.04
C ASN A 531 26.28 14.12 19.92
N ASN A 532 26.55 13.71 18.68
CA ASN A 532 25.99 14.31 17.47
C ASN A 532 24.53 13.89 17.27
N ALA A 533 23.75 13.90 18.37
CA ALA A 533 22.44 13.27 18.47
C ALA A 533 21.48 13.72 17.37
N LYS A 534 21.55 14.98 16.93
CA LYS A 534 20.67 15.52 15.88
C LYS A 534 20.77 14.79 14.53
N HIS A 535 21.96 14.28 14.18
CA HIS A 535 22.13 13.55 12.93
C HIS A 535 21.56 12.14 13.04
N GLU A 536 21.89 11.42 14.11
CA GLU A 536 21.34 10.09 14.39
C GLU A 536 19.81 10.15 14.54
N MET A 537 19.27 11.19 15.18
CA MET A 537 17.82 11.43 15.27
C MET A 537 17.16 11.63 13.91
N ALA A 538 17.87 12.12 12.89
CA ALA A 538 17.28 12.31 11.58
C ALA A 538 16.96 10.98 10.86
N GLU A 539 17.74 9.94 11.16
CA GLU A 539 17.58 8.58 10.59
C GLU A 539 16.49 7.77 11.29
N THR A 540 16.00 8.24 12.47
CA THR A 540 14.92 7.57 13.21
C THR A 540 13.53 7.97 12.73
N ARG A 541 13.42 8.92 11.79
CA ARG A 541 12.14 9.33 11.19
C ARG A 541 11.44 8.13 10.53
N ALA A 542 10.16 7.97 10.84
CA ALA A 542 9.28 6.90 10.35
C ALA A 542 9.74 5.47 10.70
N ARG A 543 10.80 5.32 11.51
CA ARG A 543 11.14 4.02 12.10
C ARG A 543 10.14 3.73 13.23
N ARG A 544 9.80 2.45 13.40
CA ARG A 544 8.84 1.96 14.41
C ARG A 544 9.53 1.13 15.50
N LEU A 545 10.72 0.61 15.22
CA LEU A 545 11.57 -0.06 16.21
C LEU A 545 12.99 0.53 16.17
N LEU A 546 13.45 1.06 17.31
CA LEU A 546 14.86 1.41 17.50
C LEU A 546 15.51 0.44 18.48
N ILE A 547 16.67 -0.08 18.09
CA ILE A 547 17.46 -0.97 18.93
C ILE A 547 18.77 -0.28 19.31
N ALA A 548 19.01 -0.15 20.61
CA ALA A 548 20.27 0.28 21.18
C ALA A 548 20.99 -0.93 21.76
N GLY A 549 22.22 -1.17 21.32
CA GLY A 549 22.98 -2.34 21.71
C GLY A 549 24.17 -2.07 22.61
N GLU A 550 24.27 -2.87 23.67
CA GLU A 550 25.38 -2.99 24.62
C GLU A 550 25.87 -1.69 25.28
N ASN A 551 25.88 -1.71 26.60
CA ASN A 551 26.47 -0.67 27.43
C ASN A 551 27.54 -1.29 28.34
N ASP A 552 28.62 -0.55 28.58
CA ASP A 552 29.61 -0.94 29.58
C ASP A 552 28.98 -1.09 30.97
N GLU A 553 29.56 -1.95 31.81
CA GLU A 553 29.13 -2.08 33.19
C GLU A 553 29.24 -0.73 33.93
N GLY A 554 28.24 -0.42 34.75
CA GLY A 554 28.25 0.78 35.59
C GLY A 554 27.93 2.10 34.88
N VAL A 555 27.56 2.10 33.59
CA VAL A 555 27.11 3.32 32.91
C VAL A 555 25.84 3.87 33.53
N ARG A 556 25.62 5.19 33.40
CA ARG A 556 24.42 5.87 33.86
C ARG A 556 23.52 6.24 32.70
N LEU A 557 22.22 5.95 32.83
CA LEU A 557 21.22 6.33 31.85
C LEU A 557 21.00 7.85 31.83
N SER A 558 20.96 8.45 30.64
CA SER A 558 20.60 9.84 30.43
C SER A 558 19.09 10.01 30.55
N THR A 559 18.64 10.65 31.63
CA THR A 559 17.21 10.89 31.86
C THR A 559 16.62 11.82 30.81
N SER A 560 17.38 12.82 30.35
CA SER A 560 16.95 13.73 29.29
C SER A 560 16.85 13.04 27.94
N SER A 561 17.88 12.29 27.52
CA SER A 561 17.88 11.61 26.21
C SER A 561 16.79 10.54 26.16
N THR A 562 16.63 9.76 27.25
CA THR A 562 15.62 8.70 27.29
C THR A 562 14.21 9.29 27.27
N LYS A 563 13.95 10.38 28.01
CA LYS A 563 12.65 11.07 27.95
C LYS A 563 12.40 11.63 26.56
N GLN A 564 13.41 12.18 25.89
CA GLN A 564 13.26 12.71 24.54
C GLN A 564 12.96 11.62 23.50
N LEU A 565 13.65 10.48 23.57
CA LEU A 565 13.45 9.35 22.65
C LEU A 565 12.16 8.58 22.91
N ALA A 566 11.77 8.43 24.17
CA ALA A 566 10.52 7.79 24.58
C ALA A 566 9.43 8.82 24.90
N SER A 567 9.29 9.86 24.06
CA SER A 567 8.26 10.91 24.19
C SER A 567 7.43 11.01 22.91
N THR A 568 6.24 11.60 23.05
CA THR A 568 5.35 12.01 21.96
C THR A 568 5.64 13.40 21.41
N ASP A 569 6.63 14.11 21.96
CA ASP A 569 6.99 15.47 21.56
C ASP A 569 7.80 15.49 20.26
N LYS A 570 7.63 16.54 19.46
CA LYS A 570 8.40 16.71 18.22
C LYS A 570 9.91 16.76 18.50
N ILE A 571 10.67 15.90 17.83
CA ILE A 571 12.14 15.90 17.86
C ILE A 571 12.65 16.77 16.71
N ALA A 572 13.55 17.70 17.02
CA ALA A 572 14.29 18.45 16.01
C ALA A 572 15.45 17.60 15.47
N ALA A 573 15.57 17.53 14.15
CA ALA A 573 16.56 16.73 13.45
C ALA A 573 17.20 17.50 12.29
N GLU A 574 18.40 17.09 11.91
CA GLU A 574 19.17 17.73 10.84
C GLU A 574 19.91 16.66 10.04
N LYS A 575 19.47 16.41 8.80
CA LYS A 575 20.24 15.61 7.84
C LYS A 575 21.39 16.45 7.31
N LYS A 576 22.55 15.82 7.12
CA LYS A 576 23.74 16.50 6.59
C LYS A 576 23.42 17.09 5.20
N TYR A 577 23.69 18.38 5.02
CA TYR A 577 23.45 19.12 3.78
C TYR A 577 21.97 19.30 3.37
N LYS A 578 21.01 19.10 4.29
CA LYS A 578 19.58 19.39 4.08
C LYS A 578 19.09 20.39 5.14
N ASP A 579 17.93 20.99 4.90
CA ASP A 579 17.33 21.92 5.87
C ASP A 579 16.92 21.18 7.16
N PRO A 580 17.07 21.81 8.35
CA PRO A 580 16.57 21.25 9.59
C PRO A 580 15.06 21.01 9.54
N PHE A 581 14.60 19.93 10.16
CA PHE A 581 13.18 19.59 10.24
C PHE A 581 12.82 19.07 11.62
N SER A 582 11.53 18.90 11.87
CA SER A 582 11.02 18.26 13.08
C SER A 582 10.04 17.15 12.72
N PHE A 583 10.03 16.08 13.49
CA PHE A 583 9.06 15.00 13.34
C PHE A 583 8.62 14.49 14.70
N THR A 584 7.43 13.89 14.75
CA THR A 584 6.94 13.21 15.95
C THR A 584 7.50 11.78 15.98
N PRO A 585 8.05 11.32 17.11
CA PRO A 585 8.51 9.94 17.24
C PRO A 585 7.41 8.92 16.93
N SER A 586 7.78 7.90 16.17
CA SER A 586 6.93 6.78 15.76
C SER A 586 7.41 5.44 16.31
N HIS A 587 8.52 5.42 17.08
CA HIS A 587 9.23 4.21 17.43
C HIS A 587 9.04 3.77 18.88
N THR A 588 9.09 2.46 19.09
CA THR A 588 9.41 1.84 20.37
C THR A 588 10.93 1.68 20.49
N LEU A 589 11.49 2.06 21.64
CA LEU A 589 12.91 1.95 21.91
C LEU A 589 13.23 0.71 22.74
N VAL A 590 14.20 -0.09 22.28
CA VAL A 590 14.67 -1.29 22.94
C VAL A 590 16.17 -1.16 23.24
N LEU A 591 16.56 -1.39 24.49
CA LEU A 591 17.93 -1.56 24.93
C LEU A 591 18.14 -3.01 25.31
N TYR A 592 18.95 -3.75 24.54
CA TYR A 592 19.45 -5.04 25.03
C TYR A 592 20.75 -4.83 25.82
N THR A 593 20.81 -5.40 27.02
CA THR A 593 21.98 -5.27 27.89
C THR A 593 22.19 -6.49 28.78
N ASN A 594 23.45 -6.78 29.09
CA ASN A 594 23.81 -7.74 30.14
C ASN A 594 24.00 -7.04 31.50
N HIS A 595 24.17 -5.72 31.50
CA HIS A 595 24.30 -4.92 32.73
C HIS A 595 23.25 -3.81 32.72
N LEU A 596 22.35 -3.84 33.70
CA LEU A 596 21.34 -2.81 33.84
C LEU A 596 22.00 -1.45 34.13
N PRO A 597 21.69 -0.38 33.38
CA PRO A 597 22.32 0.92 33.57
C PRO A 597 21.92 1.53 34.91
N ARG A 598 22.74 2.40 35.49
CA ARG A 598 22.38 3.11 36.72
C ARG A 598 21.36 4.21 36.43
N VAL A 599 20.33 4.32 37.26
CA VAL A 599 19.26 5.31 37.17
C VAL A 599 19.15 6.05 38.50
N GLY A 600 18.80 7.34 38.46
CA GLY A 600 18.56 8.07 39.71
C GLY A 600 17.33 7.53 40.45
N ALA A 601 17.53 7.03 41.68
CA ALA A 601 16.45 6.52 42.55
C ALA A 601 15.21 7.43 42.64
N MET A 602 15.43 8.74 42.53
CA MET A 602 14.43 9.77 42.81
C MET A 602 13.66 10.26 41.58
N ASP A 603 14.07 9.87 40.36
CA ASP A 603 13.45 10.33 39.11
C ASP A 603 12.24 9.43 38.77
N THR A 604 11.09 9.72 39.39
CA THR A 604 9.84 8.97 39.12
C THR A 604 9.42 9.02 37.65
N GLY A 605 9.80 10.10 36.95
CA GLY A 605 9.49 10.30 35.55
C GLY A 605 10.23 9.34 34.61
N ILE A 606 11.45 8.92 34.94
CA ILE A 606 12.13 7.88 34.17
C ILE A 606 11.62 6.49 34.54
N TRP A 607 11.44 6.19 35.84
CA TRP A 607 11.01 4.86 36.29
C TRP A 607 9.69 4.39 35.67
N ARG A 608 8.71 5.28 35.47
CA ARG A 608 7.44 4.94 34.80
C ARG A 608 7.58 4.56 33.32
N ARG A 609 8.73 4.87 32.69
CA ARG A 609 9.01 4.59 31.27
C ARG A 609 9.91 3.35 31.11
N LEU A 610 10.49 2.80 32.17
CA LEU A 610 11.38 1.64 32.07
C LEU A 610 10.56 0.36 32.19
N ILE A 611 10.62 -0.49 31.17
CA ILE A 611 10.02 -1.82 31.19
C ILE A 611 11.17 -2.83 31.12
N VAL A 612 11.37 -3.62 32.18
CA VAL A 612 12.44 -4.64 32.21
C VAL A 612 11.86 -5.98 31.82
N ILE A 613 12.25 -6.50 30.65
CA ILE A 613 11.86 -7.82 30.17
C ILE A 613 12.99 -8.80 30.52
N PRO A 614 12.76 -9.76 31.43
CA PRO A 614 13.78 -10.71 31.84
C PRO A 614 13.93 -11.84 30.81
N PHE A 615 15.17 -12.10 30.40
CA PHE A 615 15.56 -13.25 29.58
C PHE A 615 16.43 -14.17 30.43
N GLU A 616 15.79 -15.04 31.19
CA GLU A 616 16.44 -15.86 32.22
C GLU A 616 16.98 -17.20 31.68
N GLN A 617 16.44 -17.65 30.55
CA GLN A 617 16.79 -18.97 30.00
C GLN A 617 18.19 -18.94 29.41
N THR A 618 19.03 -19.91 29.76
CA THR A 618 20.34 -20.09 29.12
C THR A 618 20.19 -21.03 27.93
N ILE A 619 20.33 -20.49 26.73
CA ILE A 619 20.22 -21.24 25.49
C ILE A 619 21.61 -21.79 25.15
N LYS A 620 21.71 -23.12 25.06
CA LYS A 620 22.94 -23.75 24.58
C LYS A 620 23.06 -23.47 23.08
N PRO A 621 24.23 -22.99 22.60
CA PRO A 621 24.43 -22.78 21.18
C PRO A 621 24.22 -24.11 20.44
N ASP A 622 23.32 -24.10 19.46
CA ASP A 622 23.30 -25.18 18.48
C ASP A 622 24.61 -25.11 17.68
N LYS A 623 25.34 -26.22 17.61
CA LYS A 623 26.63 -26.27 16.92
C LYS A 623 26.46 -26.19 15.41
N ASP A 624 25.27 -26.49 14.90
CA ASP A 624 25.00 -26.61 13.48
C ASP A 624 24.51 -25.29 12.85
N ILE A 625 24.08 -24.30 13.65
CA ILE A 625 23.58 -22.99 13.17
C ILE A 625 24.36 -21.83 13.81
N LYS A 626 25.25 -21.20 13.03
CA LYS A 626 26.11 -20.10 13.51
C LYS A 626 25.39 -18.76 13.71
N ASN A 627 24.27 -18.52 13.02
CA ASN A 627 23.46 -17.32 13.20
C ASN A 627 21.97 -17.66 13.17
N TYR A 628 21.41 -17.91 14.35
CA TYR A 628 20.02 -18.35 14.48
C TYR A 628 19.01 -17.26 14.10
N ALA A 629 19.36 -15.97 14.21
CA ALA A 629 18.47 -14.88 13.79
C ALA A 629 18.29 -14.85 12.27
N ASP A 630 19.37 -15.10 11.51
CA ASP A 630 19.30 -15.25 10.05
C ASP A 630 18.41 -16.45 9.69
N HIS A 631 18.61 -17.56 10.38
CA HIS A 631 17.83 -18.76 10.16
C HIS A 631 16.33 -18.56 10.40
N LEU A 632 15.95 -17.92 11.52
CA LEU A 632 14.56 -17.59 11.81
C LEU A 632 13.98 -16.61 10.78
N PHE A 633 14.75 -15.60 10.36
CA PHE A 633 14.31 -14.67 9.33
C PHE A 633 14.05 -15.39 7.99
N GLU A 634 14.96 -16.22 7.53
CA GLU A 634 14.86 -16.93 6.25
C GLU A 634 13.76 -17.99 6.24
N GLN A 635 13.59 -18.73 7.34
CA GLN A 635 12.67 -19.87 7.41
C GLN A 635 11.29 -19.53 7.98
N ALA A 636 11.20 -18.46 8.78
CA ALA A 636 9.99 -18.11 9.51
C ALA A 636 9.67 -16.60 9.47
N GLY A 637 10.36 -15.79 8.66
CA GLY A 637 10.18 -14.33 8.65
C GLY A 637 8.73 -13.88 8.43
N GLY A 638 8.00 -14.52 7.52
CA GLY A 638 6.58 -14.21 7.31
C GLY A 638 5.69 -14.60 8.49
N ALA A 639 5.99 -15.69 9.20
CA ALA A 639 5.29 -16.07 10.42
C ALA A 639 5.59 -15.14 11.60
N VAL A 640 6.85 -14.69 11.71
CA VAL A 640 7.22 -13.65 12.67
C VAL A 640 6.43 -12.38 12.40
N LEU A 641 6.29 -11.96 11.13
CA LEU A 641 5.52 -10.77 10.78
C LEU A 641 4.04 -10.93 11.14
N ALA A 642 3.42 -12.06 10.78
CA ALA A 642 2.05 -12.37 11.16
C ALA A 642 1.85 -12.34 12.69
N TRP A 643 2.82 -12.88 13.45
CA TRP A 643 2.79 -12.84 14.92
C TRP A 643 2.89 -11.42 15.49
N ILE A 644 3.71 -10.56 14.88
CA ILE A 644 3.82 -9.13 15.24
C ILE A 644 2.50 -8.40 14.95
N MET A 645 1.92 -8.60 13.77
CA MET A 645 0.66 -7.99 13.35
C MET A 645 -0.49 -8.38 14.28
N GLU A 646 -0.58 -9.66 14.65
CA GLU A 646 -1.54 -10.13 15.66
C GLU A 646 -1.30 -9.44 17.01
N GLY A 647 -0.04 -9.22 17.40
CA GLY A 647 0.29 -8.43 18.58
C GLY A 647 -0.25 -6.99 18.53
N ALA A 648 -0.22 -6.37 17.35
CA ALA A 648 -0.72 -5.00 17.12
C ALA A 648 -2.26 -4.96 17.20
N HIS A 649 -2.93 -5.96 16.62
CA HIS A 649 -4.38 -6.12 16.71
C HIS A 649 -4.83 -6.34 18.17
N LEU A 650 -4.17 -7.26 18.90
CA LEU A 650 -4.47 -7.53 20.30
C LEU A 650 -4.34 -6.29 21.19
N ILE A 651 -3.22 -5.56 21.08
CA ILE A 651 -3.00 -4.38 21.92
C ILE A 651 -3.91 -3.21 21.54
N HIS A 652 -4.34 -3.13 20.27
CA HIS A 652 -5.37 -2.19 19.83
C HIS A 652 -6.73 -2.50 20.47
N ALA A 653 -7.16 -3.78 20.43
CA ALA A 653 -8.39 -4.24 21.06
C ALA A 653 -8.41 -4.02 22.58
N GLU A 654 -7.22 -4.00 23.20
CA GLU A 654 -7.01 -3.72 24.63
C GLU A 654 -6.89 -2.22 24.98
N ASP A 655 -7.21 -1.31 24.05
CA ASP A 655 -7.12 0.15 24.27
C ASP A 655 -5.69 0.58 24.68
N TYR A 656 -4.69 -0.10 24.10
CA TYR A 656 -3.27 0.12 24.35
C TYR A 656 -2.83 -0.05 25.81
N ARG A 657 -3.56 -0.86 26.58
CA ARG A 657 -3.25 -1.15 27.98
C ARG A 657 -2.26 -2.30 28.08
N LEU A 658 -0.98 -1.96 28.12
CA LEU A 658 0.09 -2.93 28.30
C LEU A 658 0.22 -3.33 29.78
N ASN A 659 -0.43 -4.44 30.17
CA ASN A 659 -0.42 -4.95 31.54
C ASN A 659 0.76 -5.92 31.75
N PRO A 660 1.76 -5.59 32.61
CA PRO A 660 2.94 -6.43 32.79
C PRO A 660 2.63 -7.70 33.60
N PRO A 661 3.18 -8.86 33.20
CA PRO A 661 3.10 -10.09 34.00
C PRO A 661 3.96 -10.00 35.27
N PRO A 662 3.76 -10.90 36.26
CA PRO A 662 4.50 -10.87 37.52
C PRO A 662 6.03 -10.82 37.36
N CYS A 663 6.60 -11.59 36.44
CA CYS A 663 8.05 -11.63 36.22
C CYS A 663 8.63 -10.28 35.75
N VAL A 664 7.88 -9.51 34.94
CA VAL A 664 8.28 -8.16 34.49
C VAL A 664 8.17 -7.15 35.62
N LEU A 665 7.13 -7.24 36.45
CA LEU A 665 6.97 -6.40 37.64
C LEU A 665 8.09 -6.63 38.64
N GLU A 666 8.37 -7.89 38.95
CA GLU A 666 9.44 -8.30 39.87
C GLU A 666 10.82 -7.86 39.37
N ALA A 667 11.12 -8.06 38.08
CA ALA A 667 12.38 -7.61 37.48
C ALA A 667 12.54 -6.07 37.56
N SER A 668 11.45 -5.33 37.32
CA SER A 668 11.44 -3.87 37.37
C SER A 668 11.64 -3.34 38.80
N GLU A 669 10.96 -3.93 39.79
CA GLU A 669 11.12 -3.57 41.20
C GLU A 669 12.50 -3.95 41.74
N LYS A 670 13.04 -5.13 41.37
CA LYS A 670 14.42 -5.52 41.72
C LYS A 670 15.43 -4.53 41.16
N TYR A 671 15.27 -4.11 39.91
CA TYR A 671 16.12 -3.11 39.30
C TYR A 671 16.02 -1.75 40.00
N ARG A 672 14.81 -1.34 40.39
CA ARG A 672 14.57 -0.11 41.14
C ARG A 672 15.22 -0.13 42.51
N ALA A 673 15.01 -1.19 43.28
CA ALA A 673 15.62 -1.39 44.59
C ALA A 673 17.15 -1.35 44.50
N ALA A 674 17.75 -2.03 43.52
CA ALA A 674 19.19 -2.01 43.29
C ALA A 674 19.78 -0.62 42.99
N ASN A 675 18.94 0.34 42.56
CA ASN A 675 19.33 1.73 42.30
C ASN A 675 19.00 2.69 43.45
N ASP A 676 18.39 2.21 44.54
CA ASP A 676 18.07 3.02 45.71
C ASP A 676 19.29 3.21 46.63
N TRP A 677 20.22 4.01 46.13
CA TRP A 677 21.45 4.39 46.83
C TRP A 677 21.18 4.96 48.23
N PHE A 678 20.02 5.59 48.45
CA PHE A 678 19.70 6.23 49.73
C PHE A 678 19.22 5.19 50.74
N ALA A 679 18.36 4.25 50.33
CA ALA A 679 17.97 3.12 51.17
C ALA A 679 19.20 2.27 51.56
N HIS A 680 20.09 1.96 50.61
CA HIS A 680 21.31 1.21 50.89
C HIS A 680 22.22 1.94 51.89
N PHE A 681 22.41 3.26 51.73
CA PHE A 681 23.17 4.06 52.69
C PHE A 681 22.53 4.05 54.09
N LEU A 682 21.20 4.17 54.17
CA LEU A 682 20.50 4.11 55.46
C LEU A 682 20.66 2.75 56.13
N GLU A 683 20.50 1.66 55.39
CA GLU A 683 20.61 0.30 55.93
C GLU A 683 22.04 -0.04 56.39
N GLU A 684 23.05 0.38 55.64
CA GLU A 684 24.45 0.01 55.94
C GLU A 684 25.14 0.97 56.92
N CYS A 685 24.78 2.26 56.92
CA CYS A 685 25.49 3.28 57.69
C CYS A 685 24.67 3.95 58.77
N CYS A 686 23.34 3.74 58.82
CA CYS A 686 22.47 4.43 59.76
C CYS A 686 21.60 3.47 60.57
N GLN A 687 21.33 3.82 61.81
CA GLN A 687 20.21 3.30 62.56
C GLN A 687 19.04 4.29 62.43
N THR A 688 17.86 3.79 62.06
CA THR A 688 16.65 4.62 61.94
C THR A 688 15.69 4.34 63.09
N GLY A 689 15.01 5.37 63.59
CA GLY A 689 14.09 5.21 64.71
C GLY A 689 13.64 6.52 65.35
N PRO A 690 12.47 6.53 66.01
CA PRO A 690 11.99 7.70 66.74
C PRO A 690 12.93 8.05 67.88
N GLY A 691 13.31 9.33 67.98
CA GLY A 691 14.20 9.85 69.03
C GLY A 691 15.69 9.88 68.67
N LEU A 692 16.10 9.26 67.54
CA LEU A 692 17.47 9.35 67.03
C LEU A 692 17.71 10.71 66.35
N SER A 693 18.93 11.23 66.43
CA SER A 693 19.29 12.52 65.84
C SER A 693 20.80 12.62 65.61
N GLU A 694 21.22 13.03 64.41
CA GLU A 694 22.64 13.18 64.05
C GLU A 694 22.93 14.52 63.37
N LYS A 695 24.17 15.00 63.47
CA LYS A 695 24.64 16.20 62.79
C LYS A 695 24.54 16.02 61.28
N SER A 696 23.78 16.89 60.62
CA SER A 696 23.54 16.89 59.17
C SER A 696 24.82 16.83 58.34
N GLY A 697 25.87 17.53 58.76
CA GLY A 697 27.16 17.51 58.06
C GLY A 697 27.89 16.16 58.19
N ALA A 698 27.79 15.50 59.35
CA ALA A 698 28.39 14.20 59.58
C ALA A 698 27.73 13.12 58.71
N VAL A 699 26.40 13.12 58.63
CA VAL A 699 25.64 12.20 57.77
C VAL A 699 26.02 12.38 56.30
N TYR A 700 26.14 13.62 55.81
CA TYR A 700 26.53 13.85 54.42
C TYR A 700 27.98 13.44 54.13
N GLU A 701 28.93 13.68 55.04
CA GLU A 701 30.31 13.21 54.86
C GLU A 701 30.40 11.67 54.92
N ALA A 702 29.68 11.03 55.84
CA ALA A 702 29.58 9.57 55.89
C ALA A 702 29.02 9.00 54.58
N TYR A 703 27.96 9.61 54.04
CA TYR A 703 27.41 9.25 52.72
C TYR A 703 28.45 9.38 51.60
N ARG A 704 29.19 10.49 51.54
CA ARG A 704 30.23 10.69 50.53
C ARG A 704 31.31 9.63 50.63
N GLY A 705 31.77 9.32 51.84
CA GLY A 705 32.75 8.28 52.11
C GLY A 705 32.26 6.90 51.67
N TRP A 706 31.04 6.54 52.07
CA TRP A 706 30.37 5.29 51.68
C TRP A 706 30.24 5.16 50.15
N ALA A 707 29.75 6.21 49.48
CA ALA A 707 29.57 6.21 48.03
C ALA A 707 30.92 6.08 47.29
N LEU A 708 31.96 6.79 47.73
CA LEU A 708 33.31 6.68 47.15
C LEU A 708 33.92 5.29 47.33
N ALA A 709 33.78 4.69 48.53
CA ALA A 709 34.31 3.37 48.85
C ALA A 709 33.73 2.27 47.95
N ARG A 710 32.49 2.45 47.49
CA ARG A 710 31.76 1.51 46.61
C ARG A 710 31.87 1.85 45.12
N GLY A 711 32.67 2.85 44.76
CA GLY A 711 32.77 3.34 43.38
C GLY A 711 31.46 3.91 42.85
N GLU A 712 30.56 4.37 43.73
CA GLU A 712 29.29 4.98 43.34
C GLU A 712 29.45 6.47 42.98
N TYR A 713 28.50 6.97 42.19
CA TYR A 713 28.42 8.39 41.89
C TYR A 713 27.98 9.18 43.12
N VAL A 714 28.89 9.98 43.68
CA VAL A 714 28.60 10.88 44.81
C VAL A 714 27.62 11.97 44.37
N ARG A 715 26.44 11.99 44.98
CA ARG A 715 25.42 13.02 44.73
C ARG A 715 25.80 14.35 45.38
N SER A 716 25.27 15.44 44.82
CA SER A 716 25.46 16.76 45.40
C SER A 716 24.79 16.86 46.78
N ALA A 717 25.21 17.82 47.59
CA ALA A 717 24.58 18.07 48.89
C ALA A 717 23.09 18.38 48.74
N ALA A 718 22.70 19.10 47.68
CA ALA A 718 21.31 19.40 47.39
C ALA A 718 20.48 18.14 47.14
N ASP A 719 20.98 17.23 46.28
CA ASP A 719 20.29 15.97 45.96
C ASP A 719 20.21 15.05 47.18
N PHE A 720 21.29 14.98 47.97
CA PHE A 720 21.33 14.19 49.20
C PHE A 720 20.27 14.66 50.21
N TYR A 721 20.20 15.97 50.45
CA TYR A 721 19.21 16.49 51.39
C TYR A 721 17.77 16.42 50.87
N ALA A 722 17.56 16.46 49.55
CA ALA A 722 16.26 16.15 48.98
C ALA A 722 15.85 14.69 49.22
N ALA A 723 16.81 13.75 49.21
CA ALA A 723 16.56 12.35 49.56
C ALA A 723 16.22 12.17 51.05
N ILE A 724 16.93 12.86 51.95
CA ILE A 724 16.62 12.92 53.39
C ILE A 724 15.17 13.36 53.61
N ASP A 725 14.77 14.49 53.01
CA ASP A 725 13.41 15.03 53.18
C ASP A 725 12.35 14.06 52.63
N LYS A 726 12.57 13.45 51.45
CA LYS A 726 11.63 12.48 50.86
C LYS A 726 11.59 11.16 51.63
N GLY A 727 12.70 10.78 52.26
CA GLY A 727 12.79 9.62 53.15
C GLY A 727 12.03 9.80 54.46
N GLY A 728 11.39 10.95 54.69
CA GLY A 728 10.58 11.22 55.88
C GLY A 728 11.39 11.73 57.08
N PHE A 729 12.68 12.04 56.89
CA PHE A 729 13.52 12.59 57.95
C PHE A 729 13.44 14.11 57.97
N SER A 730 13.33 14.70 59.17
CA SER A 730 13.22 16.16 59.32
C SER A 730 14.56 16.79 59.66
N ARG A 731 14.85 17.93 59.04
CA ARG A 731 16.05 18.72 59.32
C ARG A 731 15.72 19.89 60.24
N ARG A 732 16.43 20.04 61.36
CA ARG A 732 16.26 21.15 62.30
C ARG A 732 17.56 21.89 62.58
N ARG A 733 17.46 23.18 62.92
CA ARG A 733 18.63 23.99 63.31
C ARG A 733 18.66 24.17 64.83
N THR A 734 19.81 23.88 65.43
CA THR A 734 20.12 24.18 66.84
C THR A 734 21.09 25.37 66.91
N LYS A 735 21.42 25.82 68.13
CA LYS A 735 22.42 26.87 68.35
C LYS A 735 23.82 26.48 67.82
N ASN A 736 24.14 25.19 67.79
CA ASN A 736 25.49 24.70 67.52
C ASN A 736 25.63 23.93 66.19
N ALA A 737 24.54 23.38 65.63
CA ALA A 737 24.57 22.57 64.40
C ALA A 737 23.20 22.45 63.71
N ARG A 738 23.21 22.00 62.45
CA ARG A 738 22.02 21.45 61.79
C ARG A 738 21.94 19.95 62.08
N MET A 739 20.78 19.48 62.51
CA MET A 739 20.52 18.09 62.88
C MET A 739 19.53 17.46 61.89
N ILE A 740 19.63 16.15 61.71
CA ILE A 740 18.64 15.31 61.03
C ILE A 740 18.02 14.43 62.10
N ASP A 741 16.70 14.48 62.27
CA ASP A 741 15.99 13.67 63.24
C ASP A 741 15.41 12.41 62.58
N GLY A 742 15.37 11.31 63.35
CA GLY A 742 14.89 10.00 62.91
C GLY A 742 15.99 9.02 62.50
N LEU A 743 17.25 9.45 62.46
CA LEU A 743 18.41 8.60 62.17
C LEU A 743 19.65 8.97 62.99
N GLU A 744 20.55 8.01 63.16
CA GLU A 744 21.88 8.14 63.75
C GLU A 744 22.90 7.28 62.98
N LEU A 745 24.18 7.67 62.93
CA LEU A 745 25.22 6.88 62.23
C LEU A 745 25.64 5.67 63.07
N ILE A 746 25.85 4.51 62.42
CA ILE A 746 26.36 3.30 63.08
C ILE A 746 27.85 3.48 63.39
N SER A 747 28.27 3.17 64.62
CA SER A 747 29.53 3.67 65.21
C SER A 747 30.85 3.23 64.53
N GLU A 748 30.83 2.27 63.60
CA GLU A 748 32.02 1.81 62.87
C GLU A 748 32.52 2.78 61.77
N PHE A 749 31.75 3.85 61.47
CA PHE A 749 32.11 4.88 60.49
C PHE A 749 32.52 6.23 61.11
N LEU A 750 32.76 6.25 62.43
CA LEU A 750 33.34 7.38 63.16
C LEU A 750 34.88 7.23 63.29
N VAL A 751 35.61 7.20 62.16
CA VAL A 751 37.08 7.39 62.17
C VAL A 751 37.50 8.33 61.06
#